data_AF-A0A9W9J3I2-F1
#
_entry.id   AF-A0A9W9J3I2-F1
#
_cell.length_a   1.000
_cell.length_b   1.000
_cell.length_c   1.000
_cell.angle_alpha   90.00
_cell.angle_beta   90.00
_cell.angle_gamma   90.00
#
_symmetry.space_group_name_H-M   'P 1'
#
loop_
_entity.id
_entity.type
_entity.pdbx_description
1 polymer ?
#
loop_
_entity_poly.entity_id
_entity_poly.type
_entity_poly.pdbx_seq_one_letter_code
_entity_poly.pdbx_strand_id
1 'polypeptide(L)'
;MQVLDDDSDTQSLTDSVTDYPVENGRTYHKYHEGAYVYPNDERELDRLDMQHHMFKLAMGGKLFHAPLQDPKRILDIGTGSGIWPMDMAALFPNAEITGTDLSPVQPTEVPPNVHFLVDDATEEEWMWDNDHFDMIHTGHMTGSLPSFKRVLRQAFKHLKPGAYMECHELDPKPKCDDGTMPPENLDGGYSAYAMHDWVDLNVRSGRQSDPPRQFRIAHRIAQWMKDIGFVDVEQRLAKIPTNTWPEDEKLKALGAWSESNWLDALSGWSYKPFLALGWSKPEIEVFLVDDGNPFPMNIKPLPEFLLSPRFFVMTVLRFITPFHYVLSEDQHVIPLPPATPTLDHLWISDDLLAATFRRFANGQRRHGSCVPGPLEARRRLAKRRNTALASIGGGPAEDIACLFGRNGREHMKWTDHPWQRAPFETQSLADHYMGPPEVPFSFSQNPEPQPEPCEFQTTHAPPSYLTKADQATREQMLEGFLDGSNWGIEDARDFTRRLRIDLHREPRYSRQIFERLLARSDPELTEAIAFLDDPFLNTRGSGNYAAAVEIFVRTKTKRGKRTAVLNAINRALELGLISTDEICLIITALPNIIVERNKTLGSWDHKALLKHYRAMWKAIGSCNILGYHDLDRNIVDAWLEELLRTRSFRFAEEIIIETHDANSRSQWPSALVQAWLETMEVDSETSLPFPDKIFSQLDVNSAADCVIRVTESLASSSADRVPRYQLLERWRDCLSNAEVISTVAKSQVWFDFPLPCVQTQIKHAPLSHSTQRQIILRLWLLRTIGRSTGPMYNQSARATDQPIYSLLNLYQTVIQDTSGTFFPDFLREIHDLDLPYNSLLLLALNKKGKTSITKTTRRTLEQLETSKLSLAEVWTNPSIYKGIQTLFHTTFDQMFQRMDLTSPATVEEILNVVRSGDSNNIWPILRLLNNNTPFKVSLHKAWQPIPHPDDKVLVRYHPGPRDSRCPDPHAAVDLINQLAVSLSCCKHLTPSQSFHMVHWLYGYLRRHGGPVDPEFVRAMYHAGVVRYRRDGRRISPTQYEYILWIVGKFEGSGVVEELTAPAQIGESRPDWQ
;
A
#
# COMPACT_ATOMS: atom_id res chain seq x y z
N MET A 1 12.15 42.11 6.99
CA MET A 1 11.20 43.20 7.28
C MET A 1 11.95 44.53 7.18
N GLN A 2 11.91 45.13 5.99
CA GLN A 2 12.08 46.56 5.74
C GLN A 2 11.04 46.86 4.65
N VAL A 3 10.35 47.99 4.77
CA VAL A 3 9.24 48.38 3.89
C VAL A 3 9.76 49.47 2.96
N LEU A 4 9.58 49.29 1.65
CA LEU A 4 9.54 50.36 0.66
C LEU A 4 8.50 50.03 -0.41
N ASP A 5 7.79 51.08 -0.79
CA ASP A 5 6.76 51.27 -1.82
C ASP A 5 5.42 50.48 -1.73
N ASP A 6 4.36 51.24 -2.02
CA ASP A 6 2.98 51.08 -1.55
C ASP A 6 2.02 51.10 -2.75
N ASP A 7 2.30 50.23 -3.74
CA ASP A 7 1.57 50.17 -5.02
C ASP A 7 1.64 48.75 -5.64
N SER A 8 1.62 47.70 -4.81
CA SER A 8 1.87 46.32 -5.27
C SER A 8 0.60 45.60 -5.78
N ASP A 9 0.41 45.58 -7.10
CA ASP A 9 -0.57 44.70 -7.77
C ASP A 9 -0.26 43.19 -7.58
N THR A 10 0.95 42.85 -7.11
CA THR A 10 1.36 41.48 -6.78
C THR A 10 0.89 41.04 -5.39
N GLN A 11 0.16 39.92 -5.29
CA GLN A 11 -0.25 39.31 -4.02
C GLN A 11 0.51 38.02 -3.72
N SER A 12 0.64 37.67 -2.42
CA SER A 12 1.22 36.40 -2.00
C SER A 12 0.36 35.20 -2.43
N LEU A 13 1.01 34.10 -2.81
CA LEU A 13 0.34 32.85 -3.18
C LEU A 13 -0.63 32.38 -2.09
N THR A 14 -1.85 32.05 -2.49
CA THR A 14 -2.88 31.46 -1.62
C THR A 14 -2.96 29.95 -1.84
N ASP A 15 -3.27 29.18 -0.79
CA ASP A 15 -3.33 27.71 -0.85
C ASP A 15 -4.22 27.20 -1.99
N SER A 16 -5.29 27.93 -2.33
CA SER A 16 -6.24 27.64 -3.40
C SER A 16 -5.61 27.54 -4.80
N VAL A 17 -4.50 28.24 -5.05
CA VAL A 17 -3.77 28.22 -6.34
C VAL A 17 -2.91 26.95 -6.48
N THR A 18 -2.45 26.38 -5.37
CA THR A 18 -1.58 25.19 -5.33
C THR A 18 -2.33 23.84 -5.26
N ASP A 19 -3.65 23.88 -5.15
CA ASP A 19 -4.55 22.72 -5.12
C ASP A 19 -4.81 22.20 -6.55
N TYR A 20 -3.75 21.70 -7.19
CA TYR A 20 -3.73 21.34 -8.62
C TYR A 20 -4.73 20.22 -9.01
N PRO A 21 -5.53 20.39 -10.09
CA PRO A 21 -6.39 19.32 -10.59
C PRO A 21 -5.58 18.10 -11.05
N VAL A 22 -6.04 16.91 -10.67
CA VAL A 22 -5.45 15.62 -11.04
C VAL A 22 -6.32 14.95 -12.11
N GLU A 23 -5.76 14.77 -13.31
CA GLU A 23 -6.44 14.10 -14.42
C GLU A 23 -5.52 13.02 -15.02
N ASN A 24 -6.07 11.84 -15.32
CA ASN A 24 -5.35 10.72 -15.95
C ASN A 24 -4.12 10.20 -15.17
N GLY A 25 -3.88 10.67 -13.94
CA GLY A 25 -2.68 10.38 -13.14
C GLY A 25 -1.56 11.42 -13.25
N ARG A 26 -1.85 12.61 -13.82
CA ARG A 26 -0.95 13.77 -13.90
C ARG A 26 -1.60 14.96 -13.19
N THR A 27 -0.83 15.90 -12.63
CA THR A 27 -1.36 17.21 -12.18
C THR A 27 -1.29 18.23 -13.30
N TYR A 28 -2.20 19.20 -13.28
CA TYR A 28 -2.23 20.34 -14.21
C TYR A 28 -2.35 21.66 -13.44
N HIS A 29 -2.19 22.78 -14.13
CA HIS A 29 -2.33 24.11 -13.53
C HIS A 29 -3.79 24.40 -13.14
N LYS A 30 -4.00 25.32 -12.19
CA LYS A 30 -5.33 25.69 -11.68
C LYS A 30 -5.72 27.14 -11.96
N TYR A 31 -4.75 28.05 -12.03
CA TYR A 31 -4.97 29.42 -12.43
C TYR A 31 -5.42 29.43 -13.91
N HIS A 32 -6.62 29.95 -14.20
CA HIS A 32 -7.29 29.75 -15.50
C HIS A 32 -7.35 28.25 -15.91
N GLU A 33 -8.01 27.42 -15.09
CA GLU A 33 -8.17 25.98 -15.34
C GLU A 33 -8.64 25.68 -16.78
N GLY A 34 -7.92 24.79 -17.47
CA GLY A 34 -8.12 24.49 -18.90
C GLY A 34 -7.31 25.36 -19.89
N ALA A 35 -6.74 26.49 -19.44
CA ALA A 35 -5.94 27.38 -20.29
C ALA A 35 -4.54 26.85 -20.67
N TYR A 36 -4.14 25.68 -20.17
CA TYR A 36 -2.91 24.97 -20.54
C TYR A 36 -3.15 23.46 -20.56
N VAL A 37 -2.47 22.76 -21.48
CA VAL A 37 -2.76 21.35 -21.82
C VAL A 37 -1.67 20.37 -21.38
N TYR A 38 -0.51 20.85 -20.95
CA TYR A 38 0.58 19.99 -20.49
C TYR A 38 0.59 19.89 -18.96
N PRO A 39 1.04 18.75 -18.41
CA PRO A 39 1.06 18.53 -16.96
C PRO A 39 2.10 19.41 -16.27
N ASN A 40 1.98 19.56 -14.95
CA ASN A 40 2.91 20.33 -14.10
C ASN A 40 3.51 19.51 -12.94
N ASP A 41 3.33 18.18 -12.97
CA ASP A 41 3.88 17.27 -11.96
C ASP A 41 5.41 17.11 -12.04
N GLU A 42 5.99 16.50 -11.01
CA GLU A 42 7.45 16.34 -10.89
C GLU A 42 8.11 15.58 -12.03
N ARG A 43 7.41 14.63 -12.68
CA ARG A 43 7.95 13.91 -13.83
C ARG A 43 8.03 14.83 -15.05
N GLU A 44 7.11 15.78 -15.20
CA GLU A 44 7.23 16.83 -16.21
C GLU A 44 8.37 17.81 -15.88
N LEU A 45 8.49 18.26 -14.63
CA LEU A 45 9.56 19.17 -14.20
C LEU A 45 10.96 18.56 -14.40
N ASP A 46 11.12 17.28 -14.07
CA ASP A 46 12.35 16.51 -14.33
C ASP A 46 12.67 16.42 -15.84
N ARG A 47 11.63 16.37 -16.69
CA ARG A 47 11.78 16.35 -18.15
C ARG A 47 12.10 17.76 -18.70
N LEU A 48 11.53 18.83 -18.15
CA LEU A 48 11.87 20.20 -18.52
C LEU A 48 13.33 20.55 -18.18
N ASP A 49 13.81 20.13 -17.01
CA ASP A 49 15.23 20.26 -16.64
C ASP A 49 16.16 19.47 -17.61
N MET A 50 15.70 18.31 -18.12
CA MET A 50 16.40 17.53 -19.16
C MET A 50 16.39 18.23 -20.52
N GLN A 51 15.24 18.80 -20.91
CA GLN A 51 15.06 19.53 -22.17
C GLN A 51 15.93 20.78 -22.23
N HIS A 52 16.04 21.53 -21.12
CA HIS A 52 16.97 22.65 -20.98
C HIS A 52 18.43 22.23 -21.20
N HIS A 53 18.86 21.09 -20.62
CA HIS A 53 20.20 20.57 -20.85
C HIS A 53 20.43 20.17 -22.32
N MET A 54 19.45 19.50 -22.95
CA MET A 54 19.48 19.15 -24.38
C MET A 54 19.64 20.40 -25.26
N PHE A 55 18.93 21.49 -24.94
CA PHE A 55 19.06 22.77 -25.67
C PHE A 55 20.42 23.43 -25.46
N LYS A 56 20.93 23.47 -24.23
CA LYS A 56 22.31 23.93 -23.96
C LYS A 56 23.34 23.14 -24.77
N LEU A 57 23.20 21.81 -24.88
CA LEU A 57 24.10 20.99 -25.72
C LEU A 57 24.01 21.37 -27.20
N ALA A 58 22.80 21.52 -27.75
CA ALA A 58 22.59 21.96 -29.13
C ALA A 58 23.18 23.36 -29.42
N MET A 59 23.22 24.24 -28.41
CA MET A 59 23.81 25.59 -28.49
C MET A 59 25.30 25.65 -28.11
N GLY A 60 25.97 24.50 -27.94
CA GLY A 60 27.40 24.44 -27.62
C GLY A 60 27.73 24.93 -26.20
N GLY A 61 26.84 24.69 -25.24
CA GLY A 61 26.96 25.08 -23.83
C GLY A 61 26.44 26.46 -23.47
N LYS A 62 25.95 27.24 -24.44
CA LYS A 62 25.42 28.60 -24.22
C LYS A 62 23.98 28.57 -23.71
N LEU A 63 23.63 29.57 -22.90
CA LEU A 63 22.26 29.83 -22.39
C LEU A 63 21.46 30.80 -23.26
N PHE A 64 22.15 31.68 -23.98
CA PHE A 64 21.58 32.71 -24.85
C PHE A 64 22.57 33.06 -25.97
N HIS A 65 22.10 33.85 -26.91
CA HIS A 65 22.80 34.23 -28.14
C HIS A 65 22.79 35.73 -28.43
N ALA A 66 21.87 36.49 -27.83
CA ALA A 66 21.86 37.95 -27.83
C ALA A 66 23.18 38.54 -27.28
N PRO A 67 23.70 39.63 -27.87
CA PRO A 67 24.95 40.27 -27.44
C PRO A 67 24.72 41.21 -26.23
N LEU A 68 24.19 40.66 -25.14
CA LEU A 68 23.85 41.41 -23.92
C LEU A 68 25.09 42.06 -23.28
N GLN A 69 24.95 43.31 -22.85
CA GLN A 69 25.97 44.05 -22.10
C GLN A 69 25.34 44.62 -20.83
N ASP A 70 25.72 44.07 -19.67
CA ASP A 70 25.26 44.49 -18.34
C ASP A 70 23.72 44.76 -18.24
N PRO A 71 22.87 43.79 -18.66
CA PRO A 71 21.41 43.93 -18.61
C PRO A 71 20.95 44.19 -17.17
N LYS A 72 19.89 44.99 -16.99
CA LYS A 72 19.34 45.30 -15.67
C LYS A 72 18.05 44.55 -15.37
N ARG A 73 17.21 44.32 -16.38
CA ARG A 73 15.93 43.59 -16.27
C ARG A 73 15.77 42.56 -17.38
N ILE A 74 15.56 41.31 -16.99
CA ILE A 74 15.35 40.17 -17.88
C ILE A 74 14.00 39.51 -17.54
N LEU A 75 13.17 39.25 -18.54
CA LEU A 75 11.92 38.48 -18.41
C LEU A 75 12.06 37.12 -19.11
N ASP A 76 11.64 36.05 -18.45
CA ASP A 76 11.52 34.69 -19.02
C ASP A 76 10.05 34.23 -18.99
N ILE A 77 9.44 34.10 -20.16
CA ILE A 77 8.00 33.81 -20.30
C ILE A 77 7.79 32.32 -20.53
N GLY A 78 6.99 31.69 -19.67
CA GLY A 78 6.76 30.24 -19.66
C GLY A 78 7.91 29.48 -18.99
N THR A 79 8.37 30.00 -17.85
CA THR A 79 9.63 29.57 -17.21
C THR A 79 9.61 28.12 -16.69
N GLY A 80 8.44 27.50 -16.54
CA GLY A 80 8.28 26.11 -16.16
C GLY A 80 8.97 25.79 -14.83
N SER A 81 10.06 25.02 -14.88
CA SER A 81 10.83 24.63 -13.69
C SER A 81 11.73 25.75 -13.11
N GLY A 82 11.78 26.91 -13.77
CA GLY A 82 12.60 28.08 -13.41
C GLY A 82 14.11 27.93 -13.72
N ILE A 83 14.53 26.85 -14.36
CA ILE A 83 15.96 26.50 -14.48
C ILE A 83 16.77 27.49 -15.34
N TRP A 84 16.16 28.09 -16.37
CA TRP A 84 16.85 29.06 -17.22
C TRP A 84 17.15 30.40 -16.49
N PRO A 85 16.19 31.04 -15.78
CA PRO A 85 16.48 32.21 -14.92
C PRO A 85 17.53 31.95 -13.85
N MET A 86 17.49 30.77 -13.21
CA MET A 86 18.48 30.39 -12.18
C MET A 86 19.89 30.21 -12.76
N ASP A 87 20.02 29.65 -13.96
CA ASP A 87 21.31 29.55 -14.65
C ASP A 87 21.81 30.95 -15.12
N MET A 88 20.91 31.83 -15.57
CA MET A 88 21.23 33.21 -15.98
C MET A 88 21.68 34.10 -14.83
N ALA A 89 21.12 33.92 -13.63
CA ALA A 89 21.47 34.68 -12.44
C ALA A 89 22.96 34.58 -12.06
N ALA A 90 23.59 33.44 -12.36
CA ALA A 90 25.03 33.23 -12.14
C ALA A 90 25.91 34.02 -13.12
N LEU A 91 25.39 34.35 -14.31
CA LEU A 91 26.09 35.16 -15.32
C LEU A 91 25.88 36.67 -15.11
N PHE A 92 24.69 37.06 -14.65
CA PHE A 92 24.31 38.46 -14.44
C PHE A 92 23.80 38.67 -13.00
N PRO A 93 24.69 38.65 -11.99
CA PRO A 93 24.29 38.77 -10.57
C PRO A 93 23.73 40.15 -10.20
N ASN A 94 23.91 41.15 -11.07
CA ASN A 94 23.40 42.52 -10.91
C ASN A 94 22.12 42.78 -11.73
N ALA A 95 21.62 41.79 -12.48
CA ALA A 95 20.37 41.88 -13.22
C ALA A 95 19.22 41.34 -12.38
N GLU A 96 18.09 42.03 -12.40
CA GLU A 96 16.79 41.54 -11.93
C GLU A 96 16.21 40.59 -13.00
N ILE A 97 15.94 39.34 -12.62
CA ILE A 97 15.47 38.30 -13.54
C ILE A 97 14.11 37.77 -13.07
N THR A 98 13.07 38.05 -13.84
CA THR A 98 11.70 37.63 -13.55
C THR A 98 11.30 36.49 -14.47
N GLY A 99 10.85 35.36 -13.90
CA GLY A 99 10.23 34.27 -14.65
C GLY A 99 8.72 34.25 -14.43
N THR A 100 7.92 34.15 -15.50
CA THR A 100 6.46 34.00 -15.44
C THR A 100 6.01 32.62 -15.88
N ASP A 101 5.02 32.05 -15.20
CA ASP A 101 4.34 30.81 -15.58
C ASP A 101 2.90 30.78 -15.05
N LEU A 102 2.03 29.95 -15.63
CA LEU A 102 0.68 29.71 -15.09
C LEU A 102 0.68 28.83 -13.83
N SER A 103 1.78 28.11 -13.55
CA SER A 103 1.94 27.22 -12.40
C SER A 103 3.05 27.70 -11.44
N PRO A 104 2.76 27.91 -10.14
CA PRO A 104 3.79 28.09 -9.11
C PRO A 104 4.45 26.75 -8.74
N VAL A 105 5.34 26.25 -9.61
CA VAL A 105 6.05 24.95 -9.48
C VAL A 105 7.56 25.09 -9.27
N GLN A 106 8.05 26.33 -9.26
CA GLN A 106 9.46 26.69 -9.11
C GLN A 106 9.94 26.45 -7.66
N PRO A 107 11.26 26.37 -7.40
CA PRO A 107 11.78 26.16 -6.06
C PRO A 107 11.48 27.33 -5.11
N THR A 108 11.38 27.04 -3.82
CA THR A 108 11.27 28.04 -2.75
C THR A 108 12.60 28.69 -2.36
N GLU A 109 13.73 28.05 -2.69
CA GLU A 109 15.09 28.58 -2.53
C GLU A 109 15.65 28.94 -3.91
N VAL A 110 15.83 30.24 -4.18
CA VAL A 110 16.25 30.80 -5.48
C VAL A 110 17.37 31.85 -5.30
N PRO A 111 18.15 32.20 -6.34
CA PRO A 111 19.09 33.32 -6.27
C PRO A 111 18.39 34.64 -5.88
N PRO A 112 19.06 35.55 -5.16
CA PRO A 112 18.41 36.74 -4.59
C PRO A 112 17.91 37.75 -5.65
N ASN A 113 18.41 37.64 -6.87
CA ASN A 113 18.05 38.46 -8.03
C ASN A 113 17.10 37.73 -9.01
N VAL A 114 16.52 36.59 -8.60
CA VAL A 114 15.52 35.84 -9.38
C VAL A 114 14.17 35.91 -8.68
N HIS A 115 13.15 36.29 -9.43
CA HIS A 115 11.77 36.42 -8.95
C HIS A 115 10.85 35.57 -9.85
N PHE A 116 9.86 34.92 -9.25
CA PHE A 116 8.88 34.11 -9.99
C PHE A 116 7.47 34.62 -9.70
N LEU A 117 6.70 34.85 -10.77
CA LEU A 117 5.33 35.36 -10.72
C LEU A 117 4.38 34.39 -11.43
N VAL A 118 3.17 34.25 -10.89
CA VAL A 118 2.09 33.54 -11.59
C VAL A 118 1.36 34.55 -12.46
N ASP A 119 1.48 34.40 -13.78
CA ASP A 119 1.03 35.39 -14.76
C ASP A 119 0.67 34.70 -16.10
N ASP A 120 -0.33 35.26 -16.80
CA ASP A 120 -0.75 34.79 -18.13
C ASP A 120 -0.30 35.77 -19.22
N ALA A 121 0.78 35.41 -19.92
CA ALA A 121 1.33 36.20 -21.02
C ALA A 121 0.35 36.46 -22.19
N THR A 122 -0.82 35.80 -22.21
CA THR A 122 -1.88 36.05 -23.19
C THR A 122 -2.77 37.26 -22.89
N GLU A 123 -2.66 37.89 -21.71
CA GLU A 123 -3.45 39.07 -21.32
C GLU A 123 -3.32 40.27 -22.28
N GLU A 124 -4.27 41.22 -22.20
CA GLU A 124 -4.29 42.41 -23.08
C GLU A 124 -3.28 43.48 -22.68
N GLU A 125 -3.00 43.62 -21.39
CA GLU A 125 -1.99 44.49 -20.83
C GLU A 125 -1.11 43.69 -19.87
N TRP A 126 0.21 43.90 -19.91
CA TRP A 126 1.13 43.31 -18.95
C TRP A 126 1.34 44.28 -17.79
N MET A 127 1.71 43.76 -16.62
CA MET A 127 1.91 44.53 -15.38
C MET A 127 3.15 45.46 -15.37
N TRP A 128 3.80 45.68 -16.51
CA TRP A 128 5.01 46.50 -16.64
C TRP A 128 4.77 47.63 -17.64
N ASP A 129 5.44 48.77 -17.41
CA ASP A 129 5.48 49.87 -18.37
C ASP A 129 6.06 49.47 -19.73
N ASN A 130 5.81 50.29 -20.75
CA ASN A 130 6.57 50.24 -22.00
C ASN A 130 8.07 50.44 -21.72
N ASP A 131 8.94 49.96 -22.61
CA ASP A 131 10.39 50.18 -22.53
C ASP A 131 11.03 49.75 -21.18
N HIS A 132 10.56 48.64 -20.60
CA HIS A 132 10.95 48.20 -19.25
C HIS A 132 12.12 47.20 -19.23
N PHE A 133 12.14 46.22 -20.15
CA PHE A 133 13.08 45.11 -20.16
C PHE A 133 14.28 45.32 -21.10
N ASP A 134 15.46 44.83 -20.69
CA ASP A 134 16.68 44.78 -21.51
C ASP A 134 16.78 43.46 -22.30
N MET A 135 16.10 42.41 -21.83
CA MET A 135 15.91 41.15 -22.55
C MET A 135 14.55 40.53 -22.22
N ILE A 136 13.88 39.95 -23.21
CA ILE A 136 12.76 39.03 -23.02
C ILE A 136 13.12 37.69 -23.69
N HIS A 137 12.88 36.60 -22.97
CA HIS A 137 13.16 35.23 -23.39
C HIS A 137 11.86 34.39 -23.42
N THR A 138 11.81 33.43 -24.35
CA THR A 138 10.83 32.32 -24.34
C THR A 138 11.54 31.02 -24.71
N GLY A 139 11.32 29.96 -23.95
CA GLY A 139 11.75 28.60 -24.29
C GLY A 139 10.56 27.65 -24.38
N HIS A 140 10.42 26.93 -25.50
CA HIS A 140 9.44 25.83 -25.66
C HIS A 140 7.97 26.20 -25.44
N MET A 141 7.45 27.12 -26.24
CA MET A 141 6.05 27.56 -26.22
C MET A 141 5.16 26.82 -27.23
N THR A 142 5.67 25.76 -27.88
CA THR A 142 4.94 24.85 -28.76
C THR A 142 3.66 24.31 -28.10
N GLY A 143 2.49 24.74 -28.60
CA GLY A 143 1.17 24.35 -28.08
C GLY A 143 0.70 25.12 -26.84
N SER A 144 1.58 25.91 -26.22
CA SER A 144 1.28 26.66 -25.00
C SER A 144 0.31 27.83 -25.25
N LEU A 145 0.47 28.54 -26.38
CA LEU A 145 -0.18 29.84 -26.61
C LEU A 145 -1.20 29.83 -27.77
N PRO A 146 -2.29 30.64 -27.69
CA PRO A 146 -3.20 30.85 -28.81
C PRO A 146 -2.63 31.65 -29.97
N SER A 147 -1.75 32.61 -29.68
CA SER A 147 -1.09 33.43 -30.69
C SER A 147 0.29 33.86 -30.23
N PHE A 148 1.32 33.14 -30.66
CA PHE A 148 2.71 33.50 -30.36
C PHE A 148 3.07 34.88 -30.94
N LYS A 149 2.48 35.25 -32.09
CA LYS A 149 2.63 36.60 -32.68
C LYS A 149 2.02 37.72 -31.82
N ARG A 150 0.98 37.44 -31.01
CA ARG A 150 0.44 38.42 -30.04
C ARG A 150 1.44 38.64 -28.91
N VAL A 151 2.00 37.57 -28.34
CA VAL A 151 3.02 37.63 -27.28
C VAL A 151 4.28 38.36 -27.76
N LEU A 152 4.76 38.07 -28.98
CA LEU A 152 5.87 38.83 -29.59
C LEU A 152 5.59 40.34 -29.73
N ARG A 153 4.33 40.73 -29.96
CA ARG A 153 3.95 42.16 -30.05
C ARG A 153 3.95 42.82 -28.67
N GLN A 154 3.49 42.12 -27.64
CA GLN A 154 3.60 42.62 -26.26
C GLN A 154 5.07 42.69 -25.85
N ALA A 155 5.88 41.67 -26.14
CA ALA A 155 7.32 41.72 -25.89
C ALA A 155 7.99 42.93 -26.55
N PHE A 156 7.65 43.24 -27.81
CA PHE A 156 8.14 44.43 -28.51
C PHE A 156 7.73 45.76 -27.84
N LYS A 157 6.55 45.85 -27.23
CA LYS A 157 6.05 47.04 -26.51
C LYS A 157 6.78 47.28 -25.18
N HIS A 158 7.18 46.22 -24.48
CA HIS A 158 7.80 46.30 -23.14
C HIS A 158 9.33 46.12 -23.15
N LEU A 159 9.94 45.89 -24.32
CA LEU A 159 11.40 45.94 -24.54
C LEU A 159 11.85 47.38 -24.77
N LYS A 160 12.96 47.78 -24.14
CA LYS A 160 13.61 49.08 -24.40
C LYS A 160 14.06 49.21 -25.86
N PRO A 161 14.19 50.43 -26.41
CA PRO A 161 14.85 50.65 -27.68
C PRO A 161 16.29 50.10 -27.67
N GLY A 162 16.57 49.11 -28.51
CA GLY A 162 17.87 48.42 -28.58
C GLY A 162 18.01 47.17 -27.69
N ALA A 163 16.96 46.78 -26.96
CA ALA A 163 16.90 45.53 -26.19
C ALA A 163 16.58 44.30 -27.07
N TYR A 164 16.71 43.09 -26.50
CA TYR A 164 16.66 41.84 -27.25
C TYR A 164 15.46 40.94 -26.89
N MET A 165 14.79 40.40 -27.90
CA MET A 165 13.90 39.24 -27.77
C MET A 165 14.64 37.99 -28.25
N GLU A 166 14.68 36.92 -27.45
CA GLU A 166 15.29 35.64 -27.84
C GLU A 166 14.32 34.47 -27.63
N CYS A 167 14.14 33.63 -28.66
CA CYS A 167 13.19 32.51 -28.65
C CYS A 167 13.90 31.19 -28.93
N HIS A 168 13.85 30.25 -28.00
CA HIS A 168 14.37 28.89 -28.17
C HIS A 168 13.20 27.93 -28.42
N GLU A 169 13.09 27.41 -29.63
CA GLU A 169 11.92 26.61 -30.03
C GLU A 169 12.28 25.41 -30.91
N LEU A 170 11.57 24.31 -30.70
CA LEU A 170 11.67 23.08 -31.50
C LEU A 170 10.53 23.04 -32.52
N ASP A 171 10.81 22.71 -33.78
CA ASP A 171 9.73 22.28 -34.69
C ASP A 171 9.44 20.80 -34.40
N PRO A 172 8.26 20.43 -33.85
CA PRO A 172 7.99 19.04 -33.48
C PRO A 172 7.83 18.12 -34.70
N LYS A 173 7.77 18.66 -35.93
CA LYS A 173 7.64 17.84 -37.14
C LYS A 173 8.97 17.18 -37.53
N PRO A 174 9.05 15.84 -37.55
CA PRO A 174 10.27 15.12 -37.92
C PRO A 174 10.68 15.40 -39.38
N LYS A 175 11.97 15.26 -39.67
CA LYS A 175 12.57 15.42 -40.99
C LYS A 175 13.68 14.39 -41.17
N CYS A 176 13.90 13.94 -42.40
CA CYS A 176 15.06 13.14 -42.79
C CYS A 176 16.06 13.99 -43.59
N ASP A 177 17.34 13.64 -43.55
CA ASP A 177 18.36 14.25 -44.42
C ASP A 177 18.59 13.47 -45.73
N ASP A 178 18.16 12.20 -45.80
CA ASP A 178 18.39 11.27 -46.91
C ASP A 178 17.21 11.15 -47.90
N GLY A 179 16.11 11.87 -47.65
CA GLY A 179 14.90 11.84 -48.47
C GLY A 179 14.01 10.60 -48.29
N THR A 180 14.27 9.74 -47.29
CA THR A 180 13.50 8.50 -47.06
C THR A 180 12.16 8.70 -46.35
N MET A 181 11.89 9.90 -45.81
CA MET A 181 10.65 10.20 -45.10
C MET A 181 9.42 10.01 -46.01
N PRO A 182 8.44 9.17 -45.63
CA PRO A 182 7.22 8.97 -46.41
C PRO A 182 6.43 10.28 -46.62
N PRO A 183 5.75 10.45 -47.76
CA PRO A 183 4.90 11.62 -48.01
C PRO A 183 3.75 11.70 -47.00
N GLU A 184 3.28 12.92 -46.77
CA GLU A 184 2.12 13.20 -45.92
C GLU A 184 0.83 12.72 -46.59
N ASN A 185 -0.05 12.08 -45.81
CA ASN A 185 -1.35 11.60 -46.33
C ASN A 185 -2.35 12.76 -46.42
N LEU A 186 -2.34 13.44 -47.57
CA LEU A 186 -3.17 14.61 -47.88
C LEU A 186 -4.69 14.36 -47.75
N ASP A 187 -5.12 13.09 -47.86
CA ASP A 187 -6.53 12.68 -47.77
C ASP A 187 -7.08 12.62 -46.33
N GLY A 188 -6.26 12.95 -45.32
CA GLY A 188 -6.66 12.94 -43.90
C GLY A 188 -6.70 11.55 -43.25
N GLY A 189 -6.23 10.53 -43.96
CA GLY A 189 -5.84 9.25 -43.39
C GLY A 189 -4.49 9.36 -42.65
N TYR A 190 -4.25 8.43 -41.74
CA TYR A 190 -2.99 8.33 -41.01
C TYR A 190 -1.82 7.90 -41.92
N SER A 191 -0.62 8.37 -41.64
CA SER A 191 0.63 8.14 -42.39
C SER A 191 1.21 6.73 -42.17
N ALA A 192 2.19 6.37 -42.99
CA ALA A 192 3.05 5.20 -42.75
C ALA A 192 4.08 5.44 -41.63
N TYR A 193 4.08 6.62 -40.99
CA TYR A 193 5.01 6.99 -39.93
C TYR A 193 4.27 7.66 -38.76
N ALA A 194 4.15 6.95 -37.63
CA ALA A 194 3.31 7.36 -36.50
C ALA A 194 3.65 8.74 -35.91
N MET A 195 4.90 9.22 -36.02
CA MET A 195 5.24 10.57 -35.56
C MET A 195 4.67 11.69 -36.46
N HIS A 196 4.39 11.44 -37.74
CA HIS A 196 3.62 12.40 -38.55
C HIS A 196 2.19 12.52 -38.01
N ASP A 197 1.55 11.39 -37.73
CA ASP A 197 0.19 11.36 -37.20
C ASP A 197 0.09 11.98 -35.82
N TRP A 198 1.07 11.72 -34.95
CA TRP A 198 1.14 12.33 -33.63
C TRP A 198 1.26 13.86 -33.73
N VAL A 199 2.07 14.38 -34.65
CA VAL A 199 2.19 15.84 -34.89
C VAL A 199 0.89 16.42 -35.47
N ASP A 200 0.27 15.75 -36.44
CA ASP A 200 -0.94 16.22 -37.09
C ASP A 200 -2.17 16.13 -36.16
N LEU A 201 -2.24 15.12 -35.29
CA LEU A 201 -3.20 15.06 -34.19
C LEU A 201 -3.02 16.23 -33.22
N ASN A 202 -1.78 16.55 -32.80
CA ASN A 202 -1.50 17.72 -31.97
C ASN A 202 -1.89 19.05 -32.64
N VAL A 203 -1.60 19.19 -33.95
CA VAL A 203 -2.04 20.36 -34.72
C VAL A 203 -3.57 20.42 -34.85
N ARG A 204 -4.25 19.28 -34.98
CA ARG A 204 -5.72 19.19 -35.00
C ARG A 204 -6.34 19.52 -33.65
N SER A 205 -5.79 19.02 -32.54
CA SER A 205 -6.27 19.34 -31.19
C SER A 205 -6.10 20.82 -30.90
N GLY A 206 -4.99 21.44 -31.30
CA GLY A 206 -4.81 22.89 -31.19
C GLY A 206 -5.79 23.71 -32.03
N ARG A 207 -6.38 23.16 -33.10
CA ARG A 207 -7.46 23.83 -33.85
C ARG A 207 -8.84 23.63 -33.23
N GLN A 208 -9.03 22.60 -32.41
CA GLN A 208 -10.31 22.24 -31.77
C GLN A 208 -10.40 22.68 -30.31
N SER A 209 -9.27 22.99 -29.66
CA SER A 209 -9.26 23.56 -28.32
C SER A 209 -9.89 24.95 -28.30
N ASP A 210 -10.50 25.30 -27.17
CA ASP A 210 -10.97 26.65 -26.87
C ASP A 210 -10.24 27.17 -25.62
N PRO A 211 -9.41 28.24 -25.72
CA PRO A 211 -8.99 28.88 -26.96
C PRO A 211 -8.14 27.95 -27.86
N PRO A 212 -8.05 28.23 -29.18
CA PRO A 212 -7.18 27.49 -30.10
C PRO A 212 -5.70 27.66 -29.70
N ARG A 213 -4.83 26.73 -30.10
CA ARG A 213 -3.40 26.66 -29.72
C ARG A 213 -2.50 26.43 -30.92
N GLN A 214 -1.33 27.07 -30.92
CA GLN A 214 -0.36 27.00 -32.00
C GLN A 214 0.78 26.02 -31.66
N PHE A 215 0.74 24.82 -32.22
CA PHE A 215 1.79 23.81 -32.04
C PHE A 215 3.02 24.10 -32.92
N ARG A 216 2.87 24.20 -34.25
CA ARG A 216 4.01 24.42 -35.15
C ARG A 216 4.33 25.90 -35.35
N ILE A 217 5.06 26.48 -34.39
CA ILE A 217 5.43 27.92 -34.39
C ILE A 217 6.88 28.21 -34.85
N ALA A 218 7.85 27.33 -34.56
CA ALA A 218 9.30 27.58 -34.76
C ALA A 218 9.67 28.24 -36.11
N HIS A 219 9.17 27.68 -37.22
CA HIS A 219 9.47 28.13 -38.59
C HIS A 219 8.87 29.51 -38.95
N ARG A 220 8.04 30.11 -38.07
CA ARG A 220 7.33 31.38 -38.30
C ARG A 220 7.88 32.54 -37.48
N ILE A 221 8.56 32.26 -36.36
CA ILE A 221 8.98 33.26 -35.37
C ILE A 221 9.79 34.39 -36.02
N ALA A 222 10.84 34.05 -36.79
CA ALA A 222 11.70 35.05 -37.43
C ALA A 222 10.95 35.97 -38.41
N GLN A 223 9.94 35.47 -39.13
CA GLN A 223 9.10 36.32 -39.98
C GLN A 223 8.16 37.18 -39.15
N TRP A 224 7.55 36.61 -38.10
CA TRP A 224 6.65 37.35 -37.22
C TRP A 224 7.34 38.49 -36.47
N MET A 225 8.61 38.32 -36.05
CA MET A 225 9.41 39.38 -35.46
C MET A 225 9.63 40.53 -36.45
N LYS A 226 10.01 40.22 -37.70
CA LYS A 226 10.17 41.22 -38.78
C LYS A 226 8.85 41.95 -39.08
N ASP A 227 7.73 41.23 -39.13
CA ASP A 227 6.40 41.81 -39.37
C ASP A 227 5.95 42.76 -38.24
N ILE A 228 6.47 42.60 -37.02
CA ILE A 228 6.12 43.41 -35.84
C ILE A 228 6.96 44.69 -35.78
N GLY A 229 8.20 44.67 -36.30
CA GLY A 229 9.12 45.80 -36.28
C GLY A 229 10.47 45.51 -35.61
N PHE A 230 10.75 44.27 -35.20
CA PHE A 230 12.08 43.90 -34.74
C PHE A 230 13.11 44.03 -35.88
N VAL A 231 14.26 44.64 -35.56
CA VAL A 231 15.43 44.76 -36.43
C VAL A 231 16.44 43.66 -36.14
N ASP A 232 17.44 43.50 -37.02
CA ASP A 232 18.58 42.57 -36.86
C ASP A 232 18.19 41.11 -36.53
N VAL A 233 17.03 40.66 -37.01
CA VAL A 233 16.46 39.33 -36.73
C VAL A 233 17.29 38.22 -37.37
N GLU A 234 18.14 37.60 -36.55
CA GLU A 234 18.92 36.40 -36.88
C GLU A 234 18.13 35.11 -36.57
N GLN A 235 18.27 34.09 -37.43
CA GLN A 235 17.74 32.74 -37.17
C GLN A 235 18.88 31.72 -37.21
N ARG A 236 19.09 31.02 -36.09
CA ARG A 236 20.04 29.91 -35.99
C ARG A 236 19.28 28.58 -35.96
N LEU A 237 19.66 27.64 -36.82
CA LEU A 237 19.04 26.32 -36.91
C LEU A 237 20.04 25.26 -36.46
N ALA A 238 19.72 24.54 -35.39
CA ALA A 238 20.47 23.36 -34.94
C ALA A 238 19.68 22.09 -35.28
N LYS A 239 20.40 21.02 -35.68
CA LYS A 239 19.80 19.69 -35.84
C LYS A 239 19.78 18.99 -34.48
N ILE A 240 18.60 18.55 -34.05
CA ILE A 240 18.43 17.68 -32.88
C ILE A 240 17.98 16.30 -33.40
N PRO A 241 18.85 15.28 -33.40
CA PRO A 241 18.49 13.91 -33.75
C PRO A 241 17.43 13.36 -32.80
N THR A 242 16.52 12.53 -33.29
CA THR A 242 15.45 11.92 -32.47
C THR A 242 15.91 10.74 -31.62
N ASN A 243 17.02 10.10 -31.99
CA ASN A 243 17.64 8.98 -31.28
C ASN A 243 19.16 8.97 -31.53
N THR A 244 19.83 7.92 -31.06
CA THR A 244 21.29 7.72 -31.12
C THR A 244 21.86 7.30 -32.49
N TRP A 245 21.11 7.41 -33.59
CA TRP A 245 21.57 7.05 -34.94
C TRP A 245 22.81 7.79 -35.54
N PRO A 246 23.18 9.04 -35.18
CA PRO A 246 24.29 9.72 -35.86
C PRO A 246 25.65 9.13 -35.50
N GLU A 247 26.56 9.12 -36.47
CA GLU A 247 27.96 8.72 -36.24
C GLU A 247 28.77 9.77 -35.47
N ASP A 248 28.44 11.06 -35.62
CA ASP A 248 29.08 12.15 -34.86
C ASP A 248 28.71 12.03 -33.37
N GLU A 249 29.72 11.86 -32.51
CA GLU A 249 29.53 11.61 -31.08
C GLU A 249 28.79 12.74 -30.34
N LYS A 250 28.83 14.00 -30.83
CA LYS A 250 28.05 15.09 -30.21
C LYS A 250 26.58 15.01 -30.60
N LEU A 251 26.29 14.75 -31.88
CA LEU A 251 24.92 14.53 -32.36
C LEU A 251 24.32 13.25 -31.78
N LYS A 252 25.11 12.20 -31.58
CA LYS A 252 24.73 10.95 -30.92
C LYS A 252 24.38 11.15 -29.44
N ALA A 253 25.21 11.89 -28.71
CA ALA A 253 24.90 12.27 -27.33
C ALA A 253 23.64 13.14 -27.23
N LEU A 254 23.51 14.14 -28.11
CA LEU A 254 22.30 14.98 -28.22
C LEU A 254 21.06 14.14 -28.56
N GLY A 255 21.21 13.14 -29.43
CA GLY A 255 20.20 12.16 -29.80
C GLY A 255 19.74 11.30 -28.63
N ALA A 256 20.64 10.85 -27.75
CA ALA A 256 20.28 10.11 -26.52
C ALA A 256 19.43 10.95 -25.55
N TRP A 257 19.75 12.24 -25.42
CA TRP A 257 18.95 13.19 -24.63
C TRP A 257 17.58 13.45 -25.28
N SER A 258 17.54 13.62 -26.61
CA SER A 258 16.29 13.79 -27.35
C SER A 258 15.37 12.58 -27.25
N GLU A 259 15.93 11.38 -27.42
CA GLU A 259 15.22 10.10 -27.27
C GLU A 259 14.56 10.03 -25.88
N SER A 260 15.36 10.22 -24.83
CA SER A 260 14.88 10.21 -23.43
C SER A 260 13.80 11.27 -23.18
N ASN A 261 13.97 12.47 -23.75
CA ASN A 261 13.01 13.55 -23.65
C ASN A 261 11.67 13.21 -24.34
N TRP A 262 11.70 12.66 -25.56
CA TRP A 262 10.50 12.19 -26.27
C TRP A 262 9.80 11.05 -25.50
N LEU A 263 10.56 10.04 -25.08
CA LEU A 263 10.06 8.87 -24.34
C LEU A 263 9.30 9.26 -23.05
N ASP A 264 9.81 10.26 -22.30
CA ASP A 264 9.12 10.76 -21.11
C ASP A 264 8.01 11.78 -21.41
N ALA A 265 8.10 12.52 -22.53
CA ALA A 265 7.12 13.52 -22.95
C ALA A 265 5.81 12.93 -23.50
N LEU A 266 5.89 11.89 -24.35
CA LEU A 266 4.80 11.48 -25.25
C LEU A 266 3.44 11.33 -24.56
N SER A 267 3.40 10.66 -23.40
CA SER A 267 2.15 10.53 -22.62
C SER A 267 1.59 11.88 -22.15
N GLY A 268 2.47 12.77 -21.63
CA GLY A 268 2.08 14.08 -21.10
C GLY A 268 1.62 15.04 -22.20
N TRP A 269 2.24 14.97 -23.37
CA TRP A 269 1.86 15.77 -24.54
C TRP A 269 0.65 15.22 -25.29
N SER A 270 0.29 13.94 -25.14
CA SER A 270 -0.87 13.37 -25.81
C SER A 270 -2.17 13.40 -25.02
N TYR A 271 -2.13 13.26 -23.67
CA TYR A 271 -3.37 13.07 -22.88
C TYR A 271 -4.40 14.19 -23.09
N LYS A 272 -4.21 15.41 -22.56
CA LYS A 272 -5.22 16.48 -22.74
C LYS A 272 -5.47 16.83 -24.22
N PRO A 273 -4.45 16.97 -25.09
CA PRO A 273 -4.69 17.29 -26.50
C PRO A 273 -5.55 16.25 -27.23
N PHE A 274 -5.33 14.94 -27.06
CA PHE A 274 -6.09 13.92 -27.78
C PHE A 274 -7.44 13.61 -27.09
N LEU A 275 -7.55 13.76 -25.76
CA LEU A 275 -8.84 13.76 -25.07
C LEU A 275 -9.75 14.87 -25.60
N ALA A 276 -9.21 16.05 -25.94
CA ALA A 276 -9.97 17.13 -26.58
C ALA A 276 -10.42 16.78 -28.03
N LEU A 277 -9.78 15.83 -28.70
CA LEU A 277 -10.24 15.22 -29.96
C LEU A 277 -11.29 14.11 -29.75
N GLY A 278 -11.73 13.88 -28.51
CA GLY A 278 -12.70 12.84 -28.16
C GLY A 278 -12.12 11.44 -27.99
N TRP A 279 -10.80 11.28 -27.96
CA TRP A 279 -10.15 9.99 -27.68
C TRP A 279 -10.27 9.66 -26.20
N SER A 280 -10.19 8.38 -25.84
CA SER A 280 -10.03 7.92 -24.46
C SER A 280 -8.56 7.65 -24.13
N LYS A 281 -8.19 7.75 -22.85
CA LYS A 281 -6.83 7.47 -22.38
C LYS A 281 -6.27 6.11 -22.87
N PRO A 282 -7.03 4.99 -22.88
CA PRO A 282 -6.54 3.73 -23.45
C PRO A 282 -6.30 3.78 -24.96
N GLU A 283 -7.10 4.52 -25.75
CA GLU A 283 -6.85 4.69 -27.19
C GLU A 283 -5.57 5.50 -27.43
N ILE A 284 -5.30 6.50 -26.58
CA ILE A 284 -4.05 7.28 -26.59
C ILE A 284 -2.86 6.38 -26.23
N GLU A 285 -2.96 5.56 -25.18
CA GLU A 285 -1.89 4.66 -24.76
C GLU A 285 -1.61 3.55 -25.78
N VAL A 286 -2.64 3.02 -26.45
CA VAL A 286 -2.45 2.08 -27.57
C VAL A 286 -1.76 2.77 -28.75
N PHE A 287 -2.19 3.97 -29.15
CA PHE A 287 -1.56 4.72 -30.25
C PHE A 287 -0.09 5.09 -29.97
N LEU A 288 0.27 5.35 -28.71
CA LEU A 288 1.66 5.59 -28.28
C LEU A 288 2.52 4.32 -28.20
N VAL A 289 1.94 3.14 -28.41
CA VAL A 289 2.60 1.82 -28.38
C VAL A 289 2.64 1.15 -29.76
N ASP A 290 1.78 1.56 -30.70
CA ASP A 290 1.61 0.90 -31.99
C ASP A 290 2.74 1.23 -32.99
N ASP A 291 3.34 0.21 -33.60
CA ASP A 291 4.53 0.30 -34.47
C ASP A 291 4.19 0.76 -35.91
N GLY A 292 3.19 1.64 -36.07
CA GLY A 292 2.95 2.38 -37.31
C GLY A 292 1.92 1.81 -38.29
N ASN A 293 0.83 1.16 -37.83
CA ASN A 293 -0.30 0.80 -38.70
C ASN A 293 -1.64 1.34 -38.14
N PRO A 294 -2.38 2.20 -38.86
CA PRO A 294 -3.43 3.00 -38.25
C PRO A 294 -4.81 2.35 -38.06
N PHE A 295 -5.35 2.48 -36.86
CA PHE A 295 -6.75 2.15 -36.54
C PHE A 295 -7.77 3.14 -37.15
N PRO A 296 -8.75 2.67 -37.94
CA PRO A 296 -9.92 3.49 -38.30
C PRO A 296 -10.94 3.50 -37.13
N MET A 297 -11.09 4.65 -36.46
CA MET A 297 -11.97 4.78 -35.28
C MET A 297 -13.44 4.37 -35.53
N ASN A 298 -13.97 3.52 -34.65
CA ASN A 298 -15.38 3.55 -34.24
C ASN A 298 -15.66 2.71 -32.97
N ILE A 299 -16.01 3.37 -31.85
CA ILE A 299 -16.91 2.89 -30.77
C ILE A 299 -16.30 2.11 -29.55
N LYS A 300 -16.19 2.86 -28.44
CA LYS A 300 -16.48 2.56 -27.00
C LYS A 300 -15.42 1.89 -26.09
N PRO A 301 -15.43 2.25 -24.78
CA PRO A 301 -14.25 2.24 -23.92
C PRO A 301 -13.93 0.88 -23.30
N LEU A 302 -12.65 0.71 -22.97
CA LEU A 302 -12.08 -0.39 -22.19
C LEU A 302 -11.35 0.15 -20.94
N PRO A 303 -11.03 -0.71 -19.95
CA PRO A 303 -10.72 -0.28 -18.58
C PRO A 303 -9.22 -0.09 -18.34
N GLU A 304 -8.87 0.84 -17.44
CA GLU A 304 -7.48 1.10 -17.02
C GLU A 304 -6.91 -0.05 -16.17
N PHE A 305 -5.73 -0.57 -16.52
CA PHE A 305 -4.60 -0.84 -15.60
C PHE A 305 -3.42 -1.53 -16.34
N LEU A 306 -2.51 -0.73 -16.92
CA LEU A 306 -1.13 -1.15 -17.23
C LEU A 306 -0.20 0.02 -16.93
N LEU A 307 0.72 -0.13 -15.96
CA LEU A 307 1.66 0.92 -15.55
C LEU A 307 3.11 0.46 -15.63
N SER A 308 3.77 0.83 -16.73
CA SER A 308 5.23 1.08 -16.80
C SER A 308 5.59 1.69 -18.16
N PRO A 309 5.50 3.04 -18.34
CA PRO A 309 5.71 3.66 -19.66
C PRO A 309 7.08 3.35 -20.29
N ARG A 310 8.13 3.24 -19.47
CA ARG A 310 9.51 3.11 -19.95
C ARG A 310 9.89 1.74 -20.52
N PHE A 311 9.07 0.71 -20.37
CA PHE A 311 9.33 -0.61 -20.98
C PHE A 311 8.65 -0.80 -22.34
N PHE A 312 7.66 0.04 -22.68
CA PHE A 312 6.81 -0.13 -23.86
C PHE A 312 7.25 0.72 -25.06
N VAL A 313 7.74 1.94 -24.84
CA VAL A 313 8.08 2.87 -25.93
C VAL A 313 9.46 2.56 -26.57
N MET A 314 10.17 1.53 -26.10
CA MET A 314 11.46 1.12 -26.68
C MET A 314 11.35 0.43 -28.05
N THR A 315 10.15 0.01 -28.48
CA THR A 315 9.94 -0.69 -29.76
C THR A 315 9.92 0.29 -30.93
N VAL A 316 9.13 1.37 -30.82
CA VAL A 316 8.90 2.38 -31.86
C VAL A 316 10.19 3.05 -32.36
N LEU A 317 11.19 3.21 -31.49
CA LEU A 317 12.48 3.86 -31.83
C LEU A 317 13.58 2.88 -32.28
N ARG A 318 13.36 1.55 -32.17
CA ARG A 318 14.35 0.51 -32.52
C ARG A 318 14.35 0.09 -33.99
N PHE A 319 13.32 0.40 -34.77
CA PHE A 319 13.17 -0.07 -36.15
C PHE A 319 13.48 0.99 -37.24
N ILE A 320 14.07 2.13 -36.87
CA ILE A 320 14.50 3.16 -37.82
C ILE A 320 15.92 2.85 -38.33
N THR A 321 16.04 1.85 -39.22
CA THR A 321 17.31 1.51 -39.91
C THR A 321 17.06 1.10 -41.37
N PRO A 322 17.69 1.77 -42.36
CA PRO A 322 17.65 1.33 -43.76
C PRO A 322 18.58 0.12 -44.02
N PHE A 323 18.12 -0.83 -44.83
CA PHE A 323 18.96 -1.87 -45.43
C PHE A 323 19.93 -1.26 -46.47
N HIS A 324 21.25 -1.45 -46.31
CA HIS A 324 22.22 -1.96 -47.32
C HIS A 324 23.67 -1.58 -46.98
N TYR A 325 24.59 -2.57 -46.94
CA TYR A 325 25.54 -2.79 -48.04
C TYR A 325 26.19 -4.18 -47.95
N VAL A 326 26.61 -4.71 -49.09
CA VAL A 326 27.27 -6.02 -49.27
C VAL A 326 28.76 -5.79 -49.62
N LEU A 327 29.59 -6.84 -49.44
CA LEU A 327 31.04 -7.01 -49.70
C LEU A 327 31.86 -7.04 -48.39
N SER A 328 32.81 -7.96 -48.17
CA SER A 328 33.33 -9.06 -49.02
C SER A 328 33.75 -10.29 -48.18
N GLU A 329 34.19 -11.34 -48.87
CA GLU A 329 34.71 -12.61 -48.35
C GLU A 329 35.83 -12.43 -47.30
N ASP A 330 35.87 -13.28 -46.26
CA ASP A 330 36.84 -14.39 -46.26
C ASP A 330 36.48 -15.54 -45.27
N GLN A 331 37.15 -16.68 -45.43
CA GLN A 331 36.83 -17.95 -44.77
C GLN A 331 37.35 -18.05 -43.33
N HIS A 332 36.67 -18.82 -42.47
CA HIS A 332 37.26 -19.98 -41.75
C HIS A 332 36.22 -20.82 -40.98
N VAL A 333 36.31 -22.14 -41.12
CA VAL A 333 35.47 -23.14 -40.43
C VAL A 333 36.21 -23.68 -39.20
N ILE A 334 35.64 -23.52 -38.00
CA ILE A 334 36.05 -24.24 -36.77
C ILE A 334 34.78 -24.64 -35.99
N PRO A 335 34.69 -25.86 -35.41
CA PRO A 335 33.41 -26.50 -35.07
C PRO A 335 32.90 -26.26 -33.64
N LEU A 336 31.62 -26.57 -33.41
CA LEU A 336 30.97 -26.56 -32.08
C LEU A 336 31.61 -27.56 -31.08
N PRO A 337 31.83 -27.13 -29.82
CA PRO A 337 31.93 -28.00 -28.65
C PRO A 337 30.55 -28.28 -28.01
N PRO A 338 30.44 -29.27 -27.10
CA PRO A 338 29.16 -29.88 -26.71
C PRO A 338 28.42 -29.16 -25.56
N ALA A 339 27.22 -29.66 -25.27
CA ALA A 339 26.27 -29.11 -24.29
C ALA A 339 26.67 -29.33 -22.81
N THR A 340 25.91 -28.62 -21.94
CA THR A 340 25.81 -28.68 -20.45
C THR A 340 26.91 -27.94 -19.65
N PRO A 341 26.61 -27.40 -18.43
CA PRO A 341 25.43 -27.62 -17.58
C PRO A 341 24.54 -26.39 -17.30
N THR A 342 23.46 -26.65 -16.57
CA THR A 342 22.51 -25.66 -16.03
C THR A 342 23.20 -24.71 -15.04
N LEU A 343 22.94 -23.40 -15.19
CA LEU A 343 23.31 -22.37 -14.22
C LEU A 343 22.32 -22.36 -13.06
N ASP A 344 22.65 -23.06 -11.96
CA ASP A 344 21.82 -23.08 -10.74
C ASP A 344 21.88 -21.77 -9.92
N HIS A 345 22.71 -20.79 -10.33
CA HIS A 345 22.88 -19.52 -9.62
C HIS A 345 23.00 -18.35 -10.61
N LEU A 346 22.10 -17.36 -10.48
CA LEU A 346 22.22 -16.07 -11.18
C LEU A 346 22.95 -15.08 -10.27
N TRP A 347 24.16 -14.66 -10.64
CA TRP A 347 24.88 -13.64 -9.88
C TRP A 347 24.35 -12.24 -10.24
N ILE A 348 23.60 -11.63 -9.33
CA ILE A 348 23.12 -10.25 -9.46
C ILE A 348 24.15 -9.35 -8.77
N SER A 349 24.73 -8.39 -9.49
CA SER A 349 25.71 -7.48 -8.89
C SER A 349 25.07 -6.58 -7.83
N ASP A 350 25.84 -6.21 -6.81
CA ASP A 350 25.39 -5.27 -5.78
C ASP A 350 24.95 -3.93 -6.37
N ASP A 351 25.52 -3.49 -7.51
CA ASP A 351 25.05 -2.30 -8.24
C ASP A 351 23.67 -2.49 -8.87
N LEU A 352 23.38 -3.66 -9.47
CA LEU A 352 22.05 -3.95 -10.03
C LEU A 352 21.02 -4.14 -8.91
N LEU A 353 21.42 -4.78 -7.82
CA LEU A 353 20.58 -5.01 -6.64
C LEU A 353 20.31 -3.70 -5.91
N ALA A 354 21.31 -2.83 -5.74
CA ALA A 354 21.16 -1.49 -5.17
C ALA A 354 20.45 -0.52 -6.11
N ALA A 355 20.60 -0.61 -7.43
CA ALA A 355 19.82 0.18 -8.39
C ALA A 355 18.35 -0.23 -8.39
N THR A 356 18.06 -1.53 -8.29
CA THR A 356 16.70 -2.07 -8.17
C THR A 356 16.09 -1.71 -6.82
N PHE A 357 16.84 -1.84 -5.73
CA PHE A 357 16.40 -1.42 -4.38
C PHE A 357 16.19 0.09 -4.28
N ARG A 358 17.07 0.92 -4.87
CA ARG A 358 16.87 2.38 -4.96
C ARG A 358 15.69 2.76 -5.86
N ARG A 359 15.36 1.97 -6.89
CA ARG A 359 14.14 2.15 -7.70
C ARG A 359 12.88 1.76 -6.93
N PHE A 360 12.94 0.72 -6.09
CA PHE A 360 11.82 0.22 -5.29
C PHE A 360 11.53 1.11 -4.06
N ALA A 361 12.56 1.43 -3.27
CA ALA A 361 12.42 2.14 -1.99
C ALA A 361 12.07 3.64 -2.13
N ASN A 362 12.33 4.27 -3.28
CA ASN A 362 11.99 5.67 -3.53
C ASN A 362 10.56 5.90 -4.07
N GLY A 363 9.75 4.84 -4.16
CA GLY A 363 8.37 4.91 -4.69
C GLY A 363 7.31 5.45 -3.72
N GLN A 364 7.59 5.50 -2.41
CA GLN A 364 6.61 5.96 -1.42
C GLN A 364 6.82 7.42 -1.01
N ARG A 365 5.94 8.31 -1.49
CA ARG A 365 5.71 9.62 -0.89
C ARG A 365 4.45 9.64 -0.03
N ARG A 366 4.60 10.17 1.19
CA ARG A 366 3.48 10.56 2.05
C ARG A 366 2.69 11.69 1.37
N HIS A 367 1.38 11.51 1.22
CA HIS A 367 0.49 12.59 0.82
C HIS A 367 0.32 13.55 2.01
N GLY A 368 0.46 14.86 1.78
CA GLY A 368 0.34 15.86 2.87
C GLY A 368 1.10 17.17 2.69
N SER A 369 1.53 17.53 1.48
CA SER A 369 1.96 18.89 1.09
C SER A 369 2.09 18.97 -0.43
N CYS A 370 1.40 19.90 -1.08
CA CYS A 370 1.58 20.19 -2.51
C CYS A 370 2.80 21.08 -2.79
N VAL A 371 3.44 21.61 -1.73
CA VAL A 371 4.73 22.32 -1.80
C VAL A 371 5.86 21.32 -1.52
N PRO A 372 6.96 21.28 -2.31
CA PRO A 372 8.10 20.41 -2.03
C PRO A 372 8.74 20.78 -0.68
N GLY A 373 8.78 19.83 0.25
CA GLY A 373 9.42 20.03 1.55
C GLY A 373 10.92 20.30 1.42
N PRO A 374 11.58 20.90 2.44
CA PRO A 374 12.98 21.35 2.35
C PRO A 374 13.99 20.29 1.91
N LEU A 375 13.77 19.02 2.26
CA LEU A 375 14.61 17.90 1.82
C LEU A 375 14.49 17.62 0.31
N GLU A 376 13.31 17.82 -0.27
CA GLU A 376 13.08 17.64 -1.70
C GLU A 376 13.61 18.83 -2.51
N ALA A 377 13.44 20.07 -2.02
CA ALA A 377 14.09 21.24 -2.60
C ALA A 377 15.62 21.04 -2.69
N ARG A 378 16.24 20.51 -1.62
CA ARG A 378 17.66 20.14 -1.58
C ARG A 378 18.01 18.99 -2.53
N ARG A 379 17.14 17.99 -2.70
CA ARG A 379 17.32 16.89 -3.67
C ARG A 379 17.30 17.40 -5.11
N ARG A 380 16.36 18.30 -5.44
CA ARG A 380 16.30 18.98 -6.74
C ARG A 380 17.55 19.83 -6.99
N LEU A 381 17.98 20.62 -5.99
CA LEU A 381 19.22 21.41 -6.06
C LEU A 381 20.46 20.53 -6.31
N ALA A 382 20.59 19.40 -5.62
CA ALA A 382 21.68 18.44 -5.81
C ALA A 382 21.64 17.81 -7.21
N LYS A 383 20.46 17.40 -7.70
CA LYS A 383 20.28 16.84 -9.04
C LYS A 383 20.66 17.85 -10.13
N ARG A 384 20.19 19.10 -10.01
CA ARG A 384 20.54 20.22 -10.92
C ARG A 384 22.03 20.51 -10.93
N ARG A 385 22.69 20.53 -9.75
CA ARG A 385 24.15 20.65 -9.63
C ARG A 385 24.88 19.51 -10.35
N ASN A 386 24.40 18.27 -10.23
CA ASN A 386 25.02 17.14 -10.93
C ASN A 386 24.83 17.21 -12.45
N THR A 387 23.67 17.65 -12.96
CA THR A 387 23.46 17.92 -14.39
C THR A 387 24.36 19.05 -14.90
N ALA A 388 24.58 20.10 -14.08
CA ALA A 388 25.50 21.18 -14.42
C ALA A 388 26.96 20.68 -14.47
N LEU A 389 27.39 19.85 -13.50
CA LEU A 389 28.73 19.25 -13.47
C LEU A 389 29.01 18.33 -14.67
N ALA A 390 28.00 17.60 -15.16
CA ALA A 390 28.12 16.79 -16.38
C ALA A 390 28.44 17.59 -17.66
N SER A 391 28.23 18.92 -17.62
CA SER A 391 28.55 19.83 -18.74
C SER A 391 30.05 20.16 -18.84
N ILE A 392 30.85 19.84 -17.82
CA ILE A 392 32.27 20.21 -17.70
C ILE A 392 33.13 18.95 -17.77
N GLY A 393 33.25 18.38 -18.97
CA GLY A 393 34.04 17.16 -19.20
C GLY A 393 35.54 17.46 -19.37
N GLY A 394 36.39 16.88 -18.49
CA GLY A 394 37.85 16.91 -18.71
C GLY A 394 38.76 16.70 -17.50
N GLY A 395 38.59 15.64 -16.70
CA GLY A 395 39.55 15.29 -15.63
C GLY A 395 39.20 13.99 -14.90
N PRO A 396 40.17 13.26 -14.35
CA PRO A 396 39.91 12.04 -13.57
C PRO A 396 39.17 12.39 -12.26
N ALA A 397 38.29 11.49 -11.83
CA ALA A 397 37.46 11.70 -10.64
C ALA A 397 38.28 11.48 -9.36
N GLU A 398 38.69 12.58 -8.70
CA GLU A 398 39.22 12.54 -7.34
C GLU A 398 38.23 13.14 -6.33
N ASP A 399 38.05 12.39 -5.25
CA ASP A 399 37.35 12.68 -3.99
C ASP A 399 35.81 12.93 -4.01
N ILE A 400 35.09 11.94 -3.46
CA ILE A 400 33.66 12.00 -3.11
C ILE A 400 33.33 13.14 -2.12
N ALA A 401 34.31 13.63 -1.35
CA ALA A 401 34.12 14.75 -0.42
C ALA A 401 33.60 16.04 -1.08
N CYS A 402 33.88 16.26 -2.38
CA CYS A 402 33.38 17.42 -3.11
C CYS A 402 31.84 17.47 -3.23
N LEU A 403 31.12 16.35 -3.05
CA LEU A 403 29.66 16.31 -3.05
C LEU A 403 29.00 17.07 -1.87
N PHE A 404 29.76 17.36 -0.81
CA PHE A 404 29.24 18.00 0.42
C PHE A 404 29.67 19.46 0.59
N GLY A 405 30.20 20.09 -0.47
CA GLY A 405 30.74 21.44 -0.43
C GLY A 405 32.08 21.52 0.32
N ARG A 406 32.69 22.72 0.32
CA ARG A 406 34.10 22.91 0.70
C ARG A 406 34.46 22.58 2.16
N ASN A 407 33.45 22.33 3.03
CA ASN A 407 33.59 22.09 4.47
C ASN A 407 32.91 20.77 4.93
N GLY A 408 32.82 19.74 4.08
CA GLY A 408 32.06 18.50 4.31
C GLY A 408 32.54 17.54 5.42
N ARG A 409 32.95 18.02 6.61
CA ARG A 409 33.37 17.18 7.76
C ARG A 409 32.65 17.42 9.09
N GLU A 410 31.71 18.38 9.18
CA GLU A 410 31.11 18.78 10.48
C GLU A 410 29.65 18.37 10.71
N HIS A 411 29.09 17.43 9.92
CA HIS A 411 27.68 17.05 10.00
C HIS A 411 27.45 15.58 10.41
N MET A 412 28.10 15.17 11.50
CA MET A 412 27.68 14.01 12.31
C MET A 412 27.72 14.38 13.79
N LYS A 413 26.55 14.77 14.33
CA LYS A 413 26.16 14.74 15.76
C LYS A 413 24.69 15.17 15.92
N TRP A 414 23.86 14.22 16.36
CA TRP A 414 22.62 14.38 17.14
C TRP A 414 22.90 13.58 18.44
N THR A 415 22.59 13.97 19.68
CA THR A 415 21.38 14.57 20.32
C THR A 415 21.79 15.42 21.57
N ASP A 416 20.96 16.16 22.33
CA ASP A 416 19.58 16.67 22.17
C ASP A 416 19.26 17.86 23.12
N HIS A 417 18.36 18.75 22.67
CA HIS A 417 17.48 19.66 23.46
C HIS A 417 18.12 20.56 24.59
N PRO A 418 17.36 21.39 25.34
CA PRO A 418 17.06 22.74 24.87
C PRO A 418 17.34 23.89 25.89
N TRP A 419 17.32 25.12 25.37
CA TRP A 419 17.27 26.43 26.08
C TRP A 419 18.55 27.01 26.73
N GLN A 420 18.77 28.29 26.36
CA GLN A 420 19.53 29.38 27.01
C GLN A 420 21.04 29.60 26.74
N ARG A 421 21.24 30.58 25.84
CA ARG A 421 22.11 31.79 25.98
C ARG A 421 23.64 31.66 25.93
N ALA A 422 24.21 32.25 24.86
CA ALA A 422 25.30 33.24 24.84
C ALA A 422 26.71 32.78 25.34
N PRO A 423 27.84 33.43 24.96
CA PRO A 423 27.96 34.82 24.53
C PRO A 423 28.92 35.13 23.35
N PHE A 424 28.96 36.43 22.99
CA PHE A 424 30.05 37.03 22.22
C PHE A 424 31.30 37.25 23.10
N GLU A 425 32.44 36.96 22.50
CA GLU A 425 33.76 37.61 22.58
C GLU A 425 34.28 38.40 23.82
N THR A 426 35.61 38.26 23.94
CA THR A 426 36.64 39.23 24.39
C THR A 426 37.09 39.34 25.87
N GLN A 427 38.38 38.97 26.02
CA GLN A 427 39.47 39.69 26.69
C GLN A 427 39.82 39.44 28.18
N SER A 428 41.12 39.16 28.31
CA SER A 428 42.05 39.66 29.36
C SER A 428 42.35 38.77 30.56
N LEU A 429 43.60 38.27 30.55
CA LEU A 429 44.53 38.15 31.69
C LEU A 429 43.95 37.77 33.07
N ALA A 430 44.21 36.54 33.51
CA ALA A 430 45.36 36.23 34.36
C ALA A 430 45.26 34.82 34.97
N ASP A 431 46.43 34.19 35.09
CA ASP A 431 46.81 33.27 36.16
C ASP A 431 46.13 31.89 36.40
N HIS A 432 47.02 30.89 36.34
CA HIS A 432 47.07 29.64 37.09
C HIS A 432 46.55 28.33 36.44
N TYR A 433 47.54 27.44 36.25
CA TYR A 433 47.45 26.02 35.95
C TYR A 433 46.96 25.18 37.16
N MET A 434 46.86 23.86 36.91
CA MET A 434 46.54 22.72 37.80
C MET A 434 45.09 22.24 37.58
N GLY A 435 44.81 21.00 37.18
CA GLY A 435 45.47 19.74 37.51
C GLY A 435 44.58 18.99 38.52
N PRO A 436 43.85 17.92 38.13
CA PRO A 436 42.87 17.29 39.02
C PRO A 436 43.58 16.50 40.14
N PRO A 437 43.20 16.69 41.43
CA PRO A 437 43.96 16.13 42.55
C PRO A 437 43.42 14.79 43.06
N GLU A 438 44.35 13.95 43.54
CA GLU A 438 44.06 12.89 44.50
C GLU A 438 43.84 13.46 45.92
N VAL A 439 43.20 12.68 46.81
CA VAL A 439 42.85 13.11 48.18
C VAL A 439 43.81 12.51 49.21
N PRO A 440 44.34 13.32 50.14
CA PRO A 440 44.55 12.82 51.50
C PRO A 440 44.29 13.82 52.67
N PHE A 441 43.46 13.38 53.62
CA PHE A 441 43.62 13.49 55.10
C PHE A 441 43.77 14.83 55.88
N SER A 442 42.73 15.10 56.70
CA SER A 442 42.77 15.15 58.20
C SER A 442 42.90 16.47 59.01
N PHE A 443 42.41 16.35 60.27
CA PHE A 443 42.69 17.07 61.53
C PHE A 443 41.80 18.20 62.11
N SER A 444 41.47 18.01 63.41
CA SER A 444 41.20 19.01 64.48
C SER A 444 39.87 19.81 64.43
N GLN A 445 39.26 20.28 65.53
CA GLN A 445 39.54 20.16 66.98
C GLN A 445 38.25 20.41 67.82
N ASN A 446 38.13 19.76 68.98
CA ASN A 446 37.34 20.05 70.20
C ASN A 446 35.99 20.82 70.17
N PRO A 447 35.03 20.34 70.97
CA PRO A 447 34.52 21.17 72.06
C PRO A 447 34.54 20.48 73.44
N GLU A 448 34.89 21.25 74.47
CA GLU A 448 34.72 20.96 75.92
C GLU A 448 33.51 21.77 76.47
N PRO A 449 33.00 21.49 77.71
CA PRO A 449 33.11 20.27 78.52
C PRO A 449 31.74 19.75 79.06
N GLN A 450 31.73 18.54 79.63
CA GLN A 450 30.65 18.04 80.50
C GLN A 450 30.84 18.48 81.97
N PRO A 451 29.82 18.28 82.84
CA PRO A 451 29.93 17.22 83.87
C PRO A 451 28.62 16.40 84.02
N GLU A 452 28.64 15.06 83.97
CA GLU A 452 28.85 14.10 85.10
C GLU A 452 27.70 14.00 86.12
N PRO A 453 27.55 12.93 86.95
CA PRO A 453 28.18 11.58 86.98
C PRO A 453 27.09 10.45 87.10
N CYS A 454 27.33 9.13 87.30
CA CYS A 454 28.52 8.29 87.15
C CYS A 454 28.13 6.84 86.82
N GLU A 455 29.14 6.13 86.32
CA GLU A 455 29.26 4.69 86.06
C GLU A 455 28.60 3.72 87.08
N PHE A 456 28.17 2.55 86.56
CA PHE A 456 28.93 1.33 86.83
C PHE A 456 29.08 0.50 85.54
N GLN A 457 30.25 -0.10 85.37
CA GLN A 457 30.70 -0.75 84.13
C GLN A 457 30.13 -2.17 83.96
N THR A 458 29.95 -2.63 82.71
CA THR A 458 30.62 -3.86 82.21
C THR A 458 30.43 -4.11 80.69
N THR A 459 31.53 -3.99 79.95
CA THR A 459 31.97 -4.87 78.84
C THR A 459 30.95 -5.61 77.96
N HIS A 460 30.82 -5.22 76.68
CA HIS A 460 31.30 -5.97 75.49
C HIS A 460 30.72 -5.38 74.18
N ALA A 461 31.56 -5.24 73.14
CA ALA A 461 31.17 -4.67 71.85
C ALA A 461 30.58 -5.72 70.86
N PRO A 462 29.69 -5.33 69.93
CA PRO A 462 29.15 -6.24 68.90
C PRO A 462 30.12 -6.39 67.70
N PRO A 463 30.27 -7.60 67.12
CA PRO A 463 31.25 -7.86 66.07
C PRO A 463 30.69 -7.71 64.64
N SER A 464 31.58 -7.36 63.71
CA SER A 464 31.35 -7.40 62.27
C SER A 464 32.00 -8.63 61.62
N TYR A 465 31.33 -9.19 60.60
CA TYR A 465 31.75 -10.31 59.73
C TYR A 465 31.99 -11.69 60.38
N LEU A 466 31.02 -12.59 60.20
CA LEU A 466 31.16 -14.04 60.39
C LEU A 466 31.80 -14.69 59.15
N THR A 467 32.56 -15.76 59.33
CA THR A 467 33.23 -16.48 58.23
C THR A 467 32.38 -17.64 57.70
N LYS A 468 32.63 -18.09 56.46
CA LYS A 468 31.98 -19.28 55.89
C LYS A 468 32.22 -20.56 56.70
N ALA A 469 33.30 -20.63 57.47
CA ALA A 469 33.60 -21.78 58.33
C ALA A 469 32.62 -21.86 59.53
N ASP A 470 32.27 -20.72 60.14
CA ASP A 470 31.34 -20.66 61.27
C ASP A 470 29.92 -21.14 60.91
N GLN A 471 29.47 -20.86 59.68
CA GLN A 471 28.15 -21.30 59.19
C GLN A 471 28.06 -22.83 59.05
N ALA A 472 29.09 -23.47 58.50
CA ALA A 472 29.14 -24.93 58.35
C ALA A 472 29.15 -25.65 59.71
N THR A 473 29.85 -25.10 60.71
CA THR A 473 29.86 -25.66 62.07
C THR A 473 28.50 -25.53 62.77
N ARG A 474 27.74 -24.45 62.50
CA ARG A 474 26.36 -24.28 63.02
C ARG A 474 25.38 -25.25 62.38
N GLU A 475 25.50 -25.51 61.07
CA GLU A 475 24.66 -26.50 60.37
C GLU A 475 24.84 -27.89 60.97
N GLN A 476 26.09 -28.35 61.16
CA GLN A 476 26.38 -29.65 61.78
C GLN A 476 25.84 -29.78 63.21
N MET A 477 25.94 -28.72 64.02
CA MET A 477 25.36 -28.71 65.38
C MET A 477 23.82 -28.73 65.37
N LEU A 478 23.19 -28.09 64.37
CA LEU A 478 21.74 -28.13 64.21
C LEU A 478 21.25 -29.50 63.74
N GLU A 479 21.90 -30.12 62.77
CA GLU A 479 21.56 -31.49 62.34
C GLU A 479 21.67 -32.49 63.49
N GLY A 480 22.76 -32.43 64.28
CA GLY A 480 22.94 -33.31 65.44
C GLY A 480 21.90 -33.11 66.56
N PHE A 481 21.30 -31.91 66.68
CA PHE A 481 20.15 -31.68 67.56
C PHE A 481 18.85 -32.22 66.95
N LEU A 482 18.62 -31.98 65.66
CA LEU A 482 17.40 -32.37 64.95
C LEU A 482 17.26 -33.90 64.76
N ASP A 483 18.38 -34.64 64.73
CA ASP A 483 18.43 -36.11 64.76
C ASP A 483 17.95 -36.69 66.10
N GLY A 484 17.86 -35.88 67.17
CA GLY A 484 17.24 -36.27 68.43
C GLY A 484 15.72 -36.44 68.28
N SER A 485 15.17 -37.56 68.74
CA SER A 485 13.75 -37.90 68.56
C SER A 485 12.78 -37.28 69.57
N ASN A 486 13.25 -36.38 70.46
CA ASN A 486 12.48 -35.91 71.62
C ASN A 486 12.70 -34.41 71.95
N TRP A 487 12.64 -33.54 70.94
CA TRP A 487 12.65 -32.07 71.10
C TRP A 487 11.28 -31.44 70.78
N GLY A 488 10.84 -30.48 71.59
CA GLY A 488 9.64 -29.67 71.35
C GLY A 488 9.93 -28.30 70.75
N ILE A 489 8.88 -27.51 70.59
CA ILE A 489 8.94 -26.14 70.03
C ILE A 489 9.83 -25.23 70.90
N GLU A 490 9.68 -25.27 72.22
CA GLU A 490 10.52 -24.50 73.14
C GLU A 490 11.99 -24.95 73.11
N ASP A 491 12.27 -26.25 72.94
CA ASP A 491 13.64 -26.75 72.81
C ASP A 491 14.31 -26.22 71.54
N ALA A 492 13.61 -26.21 70.40
CA ALA A 492 14.12 -25.63 69.15
C ALA A 492 14.37 -24.12 69.27
N ARG A 493 13.49 -23.41 69.99
CA ARG A 493 13.61 -21.97 70.29
C ARG A 493 14.82 -21.67 71.18
N ASP A 494 15.04 -22.45 72.23
CA ASP A 494 16.21 -22.29 73.10
C ASP A 494 17.51 -22.75 72.44
N PHE A 495 17.47 -23.75 71.56
CA PHE A 495 18.64 -24.20 70.81
C PHE A 495 19.10 -23.17 69.77
N THR A 496 18.16 -22.58 69.00
CA THR A 496 18.47 -21.48 68.05
C THR A 496 19.02 -20.24 68.75
N ARG A 497 18.48 -19.88 69.92
CA ARG A 497 19.05 -18.83 70.80
C ARG A 497 20.47 -19.15 71.25
N ARG A 498 20.74 -20.39 71.72
CA ARG A 498 22.06 -20.84 72.17
C ARG A 498 23.12 -20.77 71.06
N LEU A 499 22.76 -21.15 69.83
CA LEU A 499 23.63 -21.04 68.66
C LEU A 499 23.76 -19.62 68.09
N ARG A 500 23.03 -18.64 68.64
CA ARG A 500 22.93 -17.25 68.15
C ARG A 500 22.53 -17.18 66.66
N ILE A 501 21.62 -18.06 66.25
CA ILE A 501 21.04 -18.06 64.90
C ILE A 501 19.91 -17.03 64.86
N ASP A 502 20.06 -16.00 64.02
CA ASP A 502 19.00 -15.04 63.73
C ASP A 502 18.15 -15.59 62.57
N LEU A 503 17.02 -16.21 62.92
CA LEU A 503 16.11 -16.84 61.95
C LEU A 503 15.51 -15.82 60.96
N HIS A 504 15.41 -14.53 61.32
CA HIS A 504 14.96 -13.48 60.39
C HIS A 504 16.01 -13.16 59.32
N ARG A 505 17.30 -13.35 59.62
CA ARG A 505 18.41 -13.18 58.65
C ARG A 505 18.73 -14.46 57.88
N GLU A 506 18.57 -15.63 58.51
CA GLU A 506 18.90 -16.93 57.93
C GLU A 506 17.69 -17.89 57.97
N PRO A 507 16.58 -17.60 57.25
CA PRO A 507 15.33 -18.37 57.31
C PRO A 507 15.45 -19.83 56.87
N ARG A 508 16.55 -20.21 56.19
CA ARG A 508 16.91 -21.60 55.88
C ARG A 508 16.92 -22.52 57.10
N TYR A 509 17.32 -22.01 58.27
CA TYR A 509 17.39 -22.79 59.50
C TYR A 509 16.00 -23.09 60.06
N SER A 510 15.06 -22.14 59.96
CA SER A 510 13.64 -22.35 60.28
C SER A 510 13.06 -23.48 59.41
N ARG A 511 13.36 -23.46 58.10
CA ARG A 511 12.94 -24.51 57.16
C ARG A 511 13.50 -25.89 57.51
N GLN A 512 14.79 -25.99 57.84
CA GLN A 512 15.42 -27.26 58.26
C GLN A 512 14.78 -27.84 59.54
N ILE A 513 14.54 -26.99 60.55
CA ILE A 513 13.86 -27.39 61.80
C ILE A 513 12.45 -27.91 61.47
N PHE A 514 11.70 -27.17 60.65
CA PHE A 514 10.35 -27.56 60.28
C PHE A 514 10.31 -28.88 59.48
N GLU A 515 11.16 -29.07 58.47
CA GLU A 515 11.22 -30.33 57.72
C GLU A 515 11.53 -31.55 58.60
N ARG A 516 12.43 -31.40 59.58
CA ARG A 516 12.73 -32.47 60.54
C ARG A 516 11.59 -32.71 61.54
N LEU A 517 10.82 -31.69 61.91
CA LEU A 517 9.56 -31.86 62.66
C LEU A 517 8.54 -32.68 61.86
N LEU A 518 8.41 -32.40 60.57
CA LEU A 518 7.46 -33.08 59.67
C LEU A 518 7.87 -34.53 59.33
N ALA A 519 9.15 -34.87 59.44
CA ALA A 519 9.68 -36.20 59.14
C ALA A 519 9.47 -37.25 60.25
N ARG A 520 8.87 -36.87 61.39
CA ARG A 520 8.62 -37.75 62.54
C ARG A 520 7.58 -38.85 62.24
N SER A 521 7.77 -40.03 62.83
CA SER A 521 7.04 -41.27 62.49
C SER A 521 5.51 -41.23 62.71
N ASP A 522 5.00 -40.39 63.61
CA ASP A 522 3.59 -40.02 63.67
C ASP A 522 3.49 -38.50 63.86
N PRO A 523 3.22 -37.72 62.79
CA PRO A 523 3.09 -36.28 62.90
C PRO A 523 1.72 -35.95 63.50
N GLU A 524 1.70 -35.73 64.81
CA GLU A 524 0.73 -34.85 65.44
C GLU A 524 0.91 -33.45 64.85
N LEU A 525 0.14 -33.16 63.79
CA LEU A 525 0.08 -31.86 63.13
C LEU A 525 -0.21 -30.69 64.09
N THR A 526 -0.61 -30.97 65.32
CA THR A 526 -0.65 -30.04 66.46
C THR A 526 0.68 -29.31 66.66
N GLU A 527 1.82 -30.02 66.69
CA GLU A 527 3.15 -29.38 66.83
C GLU A 527 3.50 -28.55 65.59
N ALA A 528 3.18 -29.05 64.39
CA ALA A 528 3.41 -28.31 63.15
C ALA A 528 2.57 -27.03 63.06
N ILE A 529 1.31 -27.05 63.51
CA ILE A 529 0.45 -25.85 63.59
C ILE A 529 1.01 -24.87 64.62
N ALA A 530 1.38 -25.34 65.81
CA ALA A 530 1.95 -24.49 66.84
C ALA A 530 3.31 -23.88 66.43
N PHE A 531 4.11 -24.57 65.62
CA PHE A 531 5.29 -23.99 64.98
C PHE A 531 4.91 -22.92 63.94
N LEU A 532 3.92 -23.17 63.08
CA LEU A 532 3.47 -22.19 62.08
C LEU A 532 2.82 -20.93 62.67
N ASP A 533 2.20 -21.04 63.85
CA ASP A 533 1.65 -19.92 64.63
C ASP A 533 2.73 -19.23 65.51
N ASP A 534 3.98 -19.72 65.56
CA ASP A 534 5.09 -19.14 66.36
C ASP A 534 5.84 -18.04 65.56
N PRO A 535 5.79 -16.76 65.98
CA PRO A 535 6.38 -15.65 65.22
C PRO A 535 7.91 -15.59 65.29
N PHE A 536 8.56 -16.32 66.21
CA PHE A 536 10.01 -16.37 66.33
C PHE A 536 10.61 -17.54 65.54
N LEU A 537 9.96 -18.71 65.59
CA LEU A 537 10.42 -19.90 64.87
C LEU A 537 10.01 -19.88 63.39
N ASN A 538 8.79 -19.44 63.08
CA ASN A 538 8.28 -19.38 61.71
C ASN A 538 8.45 -17.98 61.11
N THR A 539 9.68 -17.68 60.70
CA THR A 539 10.04 -16.40 60.11
C THR A 539 9.61 -16.29 58.64
N ARG A 540 9.19 -15.08 58.21
CA ARG A 540 8.82 -14.79 56.82
C ARG A 540 9.95 -15.19 55.85
N GLY A 541 9.60 -15.84 54.74
CA GLY A 541 10.56 -16.31 53.74
C GLY A 541 11.22 -17.66 54.04
N SER A 542 10.79 -18.37 55.10
CA SER A 542 11.21 -19.75 55.40
C SER A 542 10.57 -20.80 54.49
N GLY A 543 9.40 -20.52 53.91
CA GLY A 543 8.68 -21.50 53.07
C GLY A 543 7.95 -22.59 53.87
N ASN A 544 7.79 -22.44 55.19
CA ASN A 544 7.20 -23.48 56.05
C ASN A 544 5.71 -23.73 55.79
N TYR A 545 4.93 -22.70 55.45
CA TYR A 545 3.51 -22.88 55.11
C TYR A 545 3.36 -23.73 53.84
N ALA A 546 4.22 -23.52 52.84
CA ALA A 546 4.27 -24.37 51.64
C ALA A 546 4.70 -25.81 51.98
N ALA A 547 5.71 -26.00 52.85
CA ALA A 547 6.12 -27.33 53.33
C ALA A 547 4.96 -28.10 53.96
N ALA A 548 4.16 -27.43 54.79
CA ALA A 548 3.03 -28.03 55.51
C ALA A 548 1.94 -28.56 54.55
N VAL A 549 1.73 -27.88 53.42
CA VAL A 549 0.82 -28.33 52.35
C VAL A 549 1.43 -29.47 51.54
N GLU A 550 2.74 -29.44 51.29
CA GLU A 550 3.45 -30.45 50.50
C GLU A 550 3.35 -31.87 51.12
N ILE A 551 3.28 -31.99 52.45
CA ILE A 551 2.99 -33.26 53.14
C ILE A 551 1.71 -33.91 52.60
N PHE A 552 0.68 -33.12 52.33
CA PHE A 552 -0.63 -33.60 51.86
C PHE A 552 -0.62 -34.00 50.38
N VAL A 553 0.37 -33.53 49.62
CA VAL A 553 0.66 -33.98 48.25
C VAL A 553 1.43 -35.31 48.27
N ARG A 554 2.34 -35.49 49.24
CA ARG A 554 3.16 -36.71 49.38
C ARG A 554 2.45 -37.85 50.14
N THR A 555 1.53 -37.54 51.06
CA THR A 555 0.93 -38.52 52.00
C THR A 555 -0.58 -38.34 52.17
N LYS A 556 -1.31 -39.45 52.42
CA LYS A 556 -2.76 -39.42 52.63
C LYS A 556 -3.13 -39.04 54.07
N THR A 557 -3.48 -37.78 54.31
CA THR A 557 -3.83 -37.27 55.65
C THR A 557 -5.36 -37.19 55.89
N LYS A 558 -5.81 -37.45 57.13
CA LYS A 558 -7.23 -37.32 57.54
C LYS A 558 -7.76 -35.89 57.29
N ARG A 559 -9.00 -35.76 56.83
CA ARG A 559 -9.64 -34.46 56.48
C ARG A 559 -9.52 -33.41 57.61
N GLY A 560 -9.79 -33.79 58.86
CA GLY A 560 -9.69 -32.88 60.01
C GLY A 560 -8.29 -32.27 60.19
N LYS A 561 -7.23 -33.10 60.16
CA LYS A 561 -5.83 -32.65 60.23
C LYS A 561 -5.49 -31.69 59.07
N ARG A 562 -5.93 -31.98 57.83
CA ARG A 562 -5.74 -31.09 56.66
C ARG A 562 -6.44 -29.74 56.82
N THR A 563 -7.72 -29.74 57.23
CA THR A 563 -8.47 -28.50 57.47
C THR A 563 -7.83 -27.64 58.56
N ALA A 564 -7.26 -28.24 59.61
CA ALA A 564 -6.62 -27.49 60.69
C ALA A 564 -5.38 -26.69 60.21
N VAL A 565 -4.49 -27.32 59.41
CA VAL A 565 -3.34 -26.63 58.81
C VAL A 565 -3.77 -25.57 57.79
N LEU A 566 -4.73 -25.88 56.91
CA LEU A 566 -5.22 -24.90 55.94
C LEU A 566 -5.92 -23.71 56.62
N ASN A 567 -6.55 -23.90 57.78
CA ASN A 567 -7.07 -22.80 58.59
C ASN A 567 -5.95 -21.98 59.26
N ALA A 568 -4.82 -22.59 59.63
CA ALA A 568 -3.65 -21.85 60.14
C ALA A 568 -3.02 -20.99 59.02
N ILE A 569 -2.92 -21.53 57.81
CA ILE A 569 -2.50 -20.79 56.61
C ILE A 569 -3.43 -19.60 56.34
N ASN A 570 -4.76 -19.77 56.44
CA ASN A 570 -5.69 -18.66 56.28
C ASN A 570 -5.50 -17.56 57.34
N ARG A 571 -5.26 -17.90 58.62
CA ARG A 571 -4.93 -16.88 59.64
C ARG A 571 -3.61 -16.16 59.34
N ALA A 572 -2.60 -16.89 58.86
CA ALA A 572 -1.32 -16.31 58.49
C ALA A 572 -1.42 -15.39 57.26
N LEU A 573 -2.35 -15.67 56.33
CA LEU A 573 -2.72 -14.77 55.22
C LEU A 573 -3.42 -13.51 55.73
N GLU A 574 -4.42 -13.64 56.62
CA GLU A 574 -5.09 -12.49 57.27
C GLU A 574 -4.08 -11.56 57.98
N LEU A 575 -3.04 -12.14 58.58
CA LEU A 575 -1.97 -11.42 59.28
C LEU A 575 -0.79 -10.98 58.37
N GLY A 576 -0.79 -11.28 57.07
CA GLY A 576 0.27 -10.88 56.14
C GLY A 576 1.65 -11.54 56.39
N LEU A 577 1.67 -12.72 57.03
CA LEU A 577 2.90 -13.41 57.44
C LEU A 577 3.54 -14.24 56.31
N ILE A 578 2.74 -14.65 55.31
CA ILE A 578 3.20 -15.48 54.18
C ILE A 578 3.82 -14.62 53.08
N SER A 579 4.90 -15.11 52.45
CA SER A 579 5.55 -14.44 51.30
C SER A 579 4.82 -14.72 49.98
N THR A 580 4.91 -13.82 48.99
CA THR A 580 4.21 -13.96 47.70
C THR A 580 4.62 -15.23 46.93
N ASP A 581 5.92 -15.54 46.89
CA ASP A 581 6.45 -16.81 46.36
C ASP A 581 5.81 -18.05 47.01
N GLU A 582 5.64 -18.01 48.33
CA GLU A 582 5.09 -19.10 49.12
C GLU A 582 3.58 -19.25 48.93
N ILE A 583 2.84 -18.14 48.74
CA ILE A 583 1.42 -18.16 48.34
C ILE A 583 1.28 -18.88 46.99
N CYS A 584 2.14 -18.58 46.01
CA CYS A 584 2.14 -19.26 44.70
C CYS A 584 2.35 -20.79 44.84
N LEU A 585 3.35 -21.19 45.65
CA LEU A 585 3.61 -22.62 45.92
C LEU A 585 2.40 -23.32 46.58
N ILE A 586 1.74 -22.67 47.56
CA ILE A 586 0.54 -23.21 48.22
C ILE A 586 -0.61 -23.40 47.22
N ILE A 587 -0.85 -22.43 46.33
CA ILE A 587 -1.89 -22.51 45.29
C ILE A 587 -1.62 -23.68 44.36
N THR A 588 -0.39 -23.81 43.84
CA THR A 588 -0.03 -24.92 42.93
C THR A 588 -0.03 -26.30 43.60
N ALA A 589 0.19 -26.38 44.92
CA ALA A 589 0.17 -27.64 45.67
C ALA A 589 -1.26 -28.12 45.99
N LEU A 590 -2.21 -27.21 46.22
CA LEU A 590 -3.58 -27.52 46.65
C LEU A 590 -4.34 -28.53 45.76
N PRO A 591 -4.34 -28.41 44.41
CA PRO A 591 -4.99 -29.38 43.52
C PRO A 591 -4.39 -30.79 43.62
N ASN A 592 -3.12 -30.90 43.99
CA ASN A 592 -2.34 -32.14 44.02
C ASN A 592 -2.45 -32.91 45.34
N ILE A 593 -3.12 -32.34 46.36
CA ILE A 593 -3.36 -32.99 47.65
C ILE A 593 -4.07 -34.35 47.48
N ILE A 594 -3.49 -35.42 48.03
CA ILE A 594 -4.05 -36.77 47.98
C ILE A 594 -5.29 -36.86 48.90
N VAL A 595 -6.43 -37.23 48.33
CA VAL A 595 -7.67 -37.50 49.08
C VAL A 595 -7.90 -39.01 49.24
N GLU A 596 -7.66 -39.77 48.17
CA GLU A 596 -7.84 -41.21 48.09
C GLU A 596 -6.78 -41.81 47.13
N ARG A 597 -6.64 -43.15 47.06
CA ARG A 597 -5.69 -43.79 46.12
C ARG A 597 -6.00 -43.30 44.70
N ASN A 598 -4.97 -42.76 44.03
CA ASN A 598 -5.01 -42.21 42.68
C ASN A 598 -6.06 -41.08 42.47
N LYS A 599 -6.44 -40.34 43.53
CA LYS A 599 -7.40 -39.23 43.48
C LYS A 599 -6.91 -38.04 44.28
N THR A 600 -6.71 -36.92 43.60
CA THR A 600 -6.30 -35.66 44.23
C THR A 600 -7.50 -34.75 44.48
N LEU A 601 -7.31 -33.71 45.29
CA LEU A 601 -8.34 -32.72 45.62
C LEU A 601 -8.89 -32.06 44.33
N GLY A 602 -7.99 -31.68 43.42
CA GLY A 602 -8.32 -31.07 42.13
C GLY A 602 -8.78 -32.04 41.03
N SER A 603 -8.92 -33.34 41.31
CA SER A 603 -9.50 -34.32 40.37
C SER A 603 -10.78 -35.01 40.88
N TRP A 604 -11.07 -34.92 42.18
CA TRP A 604 -12.14 -35.67 42.84
C TRP A 604 -13.11 -34.80 43.66
N ASP A 605 -12.65 -33.70 44.25
CA ASP A 605 -13.49 -32.82 45.08
C ASP A 605 -13.21 -31.33 44.78
N HIS A 606 -13.55 -30.92 43.56
CA HIS A 606 -13.46 -29.53 43.10
C HIS A 606 -14.21 -28.56 44.03
N LYS A 607 -15.30 -29.01 44.67
CA LYS A 607 -16.06 -28.19 45.64
C LYS A 607 -15.26 -27.91 46.90
N ALA A 608 -14.50 -28.87 47.41
CA ALA A 608 -13.58 -28.64 48.52
C ALA A 608 -12.38 -27.76 48.10
N LEU A 609 -11.79 -27.98 46.92
CA LEU A 609 -10.73 -27.12 46.39
C LEU A 609 -11.17 -25.65 46.32
N LEU A 610 -12.33 -25.39 45.70
CA LEU A 610 -12.93 -24.06 45.62
C LEU A 610 -13.22 -23.43 46.99
N LYS A 611 -13.64 -24.23 47.96
CA LYS A 611 -13.83 -23.76 49.34
C LYS A 611 -12.51 -23.29 49.96
N HIS A 612 -11.40 -23.97 49.69
CA HIS A 612 -10.08 -23.57 50.18
C HIS A 612 -9.57 -22.31 49.48
N TYR A 613 -9.66 -22.23 48.15
CA TYR A 613 -9.27 -21.01 47.43
C TYR A 613 -10.12 -19.79 47.82
N ARG A 614 -11.45 -19.92 47.96
CA ARG A 614 -12.31 -18.82 48.46
C ARG A 614 -11.95 -18.39 49.90
N ALA A 615 -11.48 -19.31 50.73
CA ALA A 615 -11.03 -18.98 52.09
C ALA A 615 -9.70 -18.21 52.07
N MET A 616 -8.73 -18.63 51.26
CA MET A 616 -7.47 -17.90 51.07
C MET A 616 -7.69 -16.51 50.45
N TRP A 617 -8.55 -16.42 49.44
CA TRP A 617 -8.91 -15.16 48.80
C TRP A 617 -9.53 -14.18 49.81
N LYS A 618 -10.52 -14.62 50.58
CA LYS A 618 -11.11 -13.81 51.65
C LYS A 618 -10.07 -13.41 52.72
N ALA A 619 -9.15 -14.30 53.07
CA ALA A 619 -8.10 -14.03 54.04
C ALA A 619 -7.18 -12.89 53.59
N ILE A 620 -6.75 -12.90 52.31
CA ILE A 620 -5.95 -11.82 51.71
C ILE A 620 -6.75 -10.51 51.67
N GLY A 621 -8.00 -10.52 51.21
CA GLY A 621 -8.85 -9.33 51.23
C GLY A 621 -9.20 -8.79 52.62
N SER A 622 -8.92 -9.55 53.68
CA SER A 622 -9.05 -9.13 55.08
C SER A 622 -7.70 -8.71 55.70
N CYS A 623 -6.61 -8.76 54.93
CA CYS A 623 -5.26 -8.41 55.39
C CYS A 623 -5.00 -6.90 55.25
N ASN A 624 -4.40 -6.31 56.28
CA ASN A 624 -3.99 -4.90 56.28
C ASN A 624 -2.61 -4.64 55.63
N ILE A 625 -1.90 -5.70 55.19
CA ILE A 625 -0.50 -5.64 54.73
C ILE A 625 -0.35 -6.05 53.26
N LEU A 626 -1.21 -6.94 52.77
CA LEU A 626 -1.19 -7.46 51.40
C LEU A 626 -2.63 -7.47 50.86
N GLY A 627 -2.99 -6.49 50.03
CA GLY A 627 -4.28 -6.40 49.37
C GLY A 627 -4.32 -7.18 48.04
N TYR A 628 -5.48 -7.19 47.38
CA TYR A 628 -5.64 -7.84 46.08
C TYR A 628 -4.77 -7.23 44.97
N HIS A 629 -4.55 -5.91 45.01
CA HIS A 629 -3.72 -5.19 44.04
C HIS A 629 -2.21 -5.41 44.24
N ASP A 630 -1.78 -5.94 45.40
CA ASP A 630 -0.39 -6.23 45.74
C ASP A 630 0.06 -7.65 45.32
N LEU A 631 -0.82 -8.41 44.66
CA LEU A 631 -0.57 -9.79 44.26
C LEU A 631 0.23 -9.88 42.95
N ASP A 632 1.39 -10.53 43.02
CA ASP A 632 2.22 -10.82 41.84
C ASP A 632 1.43 -11.58 40.76
N ARG A 633 1.66 -11.22 39.49
CA ARG A 633 1.00 -11.84 38.32
C ARG A 633 1.06 -13.37 38.34
N ASN A 634 2.19 -13.96 38.75
CA ASN A 634 2.35 -15.41 38.82
C ASN A 634 1.35 -16.10 39.78
N ILE A 635 0.95 -15.42 40.87
CA ILE A 635 -0.03 -15.91 41.85
C ILE A 635 -1.43 -15.92 41.21
N VAL A 636 -1.79 -14.82 40.56
CA VAL A 636 -3.06 -14.63 39.88
C VAL A 636 -3.20 -15.62 38.72
N ASP A 637 -2.16 -15.76 37.91
CA ASP A 637 -2.06 -16.72 36.81
C ASP A 637 -2.27 -18.17 37.30
N ALA A 638 -1.61 -18.57 38.40
CA ALA A 638 -1.75 -19.91 38.99
C ALA A 638 -3.16 -20.23 39.52
N TRP A 639 -3.88 -19.23 40.06
CA TRP A 639 -5.29 -19.40 40.40
C TRP A 639 -6.16 -19.54 39.16
N LEU A 640 -6.01 -18.64 38.19
CA LEU A 640 -6.91 -18.56 37.04
C LEU A 640 -6.79 -19.78 36.13
N GLU A 641 -5.59 -20.35 35.97
CA GLU A 641 -5.38 -21.62 35.26
C GLU A 641 -6.22 -22.76 35.87
N GLU A 642 -6.14 -22.95 37.19
CA GLU A 642 -6.89 -24.00 37.89
C GLU A 642 -8.40 -23.72 37.93
N LEU A 643 -8.82 -22.46 38.06
CA LEU A 643 -10.23 -22.09 38.04
C LEU A 643 -10.85 -22.30 36.65
N LEU A 644 -10.11 -22.07 35.57
CA LEU A 644 -10.53 -22.42 34.21
C LEU A 644 -10.59 -23.93 34.01
N ARG A 645 -9.55 -24.67 34.45
CA ARG A 645 -9.52 -26.15 34.41
C ARG A 645 -10.72 -26.78 35.13
N THR A 646 -11.18 -26.15 36.21
CA THR A 646 -12.36 -26.58 37.00
C THR A 646 -13.69 -25.95 36.57
N ARG A 647 -13.71 -25.09 35.52
CA ARG A 647 -14.90 -24.37 35.00
C ARG A 647 -15.58 -23.48 36.05
N SER A 648 -14.79 -22.87 36.92
CA SER A 648 -15.23 -22.11 38.10
C SER A 648 -15.45 -20.63 37.77
N PHE A 649 -16.15 -20.35 36.67
CA PHE A 649 -16.11 -19.06 35.97
C PHE A 649 -16.41 -17.83 36.82
N ARG A 650 -17.43 -17.87 37.69
CA ARG A 650 -17.79 -16.73 38.58
C ARG A 650 -16.72 -16.36 39.60
N PHE A 651 -15.85 -17.28 40.00
CA PHE A 651 -14.76 -16.99 40.93
C PHE A 651 -13.51 -16.50 40.19
N ALA A 652 -13.27 -17.00 38.98
CA ALA A 652 -12.25 -16.41 38.10
C ALA A 652 -12.61 -14.97 37.69
N GLU A 653 -13.89 -14.67 37.42
CA GLU A 653 -14.41 -13.32 37.23
C GLU A 653 -14.10 -12.40 38.43
N GLU A 654 -14.41 -12.88 39.65
CA GLU A 654 -14.14 -12.17 40.91
C GLU A 654 -12.64 -11.82 41.05
N ILE A 655 -11.75 -12.79 40.84
CA ILE A 655 -10.30 -12.56 40.89
C ILE A 655 -9.84 -11.58 39.82
N ILE A 656 -10.28 -11.73 38.57
CA ILE A 656 -9.87 -10.87 37.44
C ILE A 656 -10.27 -9.41 37.68
N ILE A 657 -11.47 -9.15 38.20
CA ILE A 657 -11.94 -7.78 38.45
C ILE A 657 -11.13 -7.10 39.55
N GLU A 658 -10.90 -7.80 40.67
CA GLU A 658 -10.20 -7.23 41.84
C GLU A 658 -8.66 -7.13 41.65
N THR A 659 -8.07 -7.93 40.76
CA THR A 659 -6.62 -7.88 40.43
C THR A 659 -6.33 -7.12 39.14
N HIS A 660 -7.32 -6.45 38.54
CA HIS A 660 -7.10 -5.72 37.29
C HIS A 660 -6.22 -4.47 37.49
N ASP A 661 -5.10 -4.42 36.77
CA ASP A 661 -4.28 -3.20 36.59
C ASP A 661 -4.52 -2.66 35.17
N ALA A 662 -5.00 -1.42 35.09
CA ALA A 662 -5.28 -0.72 33.84
C ALA A 662 -4.05 -0.54 32.92
N ASN A 663 -2.83 -0.75 33.42
CA ASN A 663 -1.60 -0.71 32.63
C ASN A 663 -1.12 -2.09 32.15
N SER A 664 -1.75 -3.19 32.58
CA SER A 664 -1.28 -4.56 32.35
C SER A 664 -2.14 -5.31 31.31
N ARG A 665 -1.50 -5.75 30.20
CA ARG A 665 -2.16 -6.63 29.21
C ARG A 665 -2.31 -8.05 29.76
N SER A 666 -3.44 -8.30 30.42
CA SER A 666 -3.84 -9.62 30.91
C SER A 666 -4.59 -10.42 29.84
N GLN A 667 -4.21 -11.69 29.65
CA GLN A 667 -4.88 -12.61 28.71
C GLN A 667 -6.13 -13.29 29.31
N TRP A 668 -6.29 -13.22 30.63
CA TRP A 668 -7.31 -13.98 31.35
C TRP A 668 -8.76 -13.56 31.10
N PRO A 669 -9.11 -12.26 30.93
CA PRO A 669 -10.45 -11.87 30.52
C PRO A 669 -10.87 -12.59 29.23
N SER A 670 -10.00 -12.63 28.22
CA SER A 670 -10.28 -13.31 26.95
C SER A 670 -10.34 -14.83 27.10
N ALA A 671 -9.43 -15.44 27.87
CA ALA A 671 -9.45 -16.89 28.12
C ALA A 671 -10.72 -17.33 28.87
N LEU A 672 -11.21 -16.50 29.81
CA LEU A 672 -12.42 -16.76 30.59
C LEU A 672 -13.69 -16.70 29.74
N VAL A 673 -13.82 -15.65 28.91
CA VAL A 673 -14.96 -15.50 27.99
C VAL A 673 -14.96 -16.62 26.95
N GLN A 674 -13.79 -17.00 26.41
CA GLN A 674 -13.68 -18.12 25.48
C GLN A 674 -14.10 -19.45 26.12
N ALA A 675 -13.52 -19.82 27.26
CA ALA A 675 -13.84 -21.09 27.94
C ALA A 675 -15.31 -21.17 28.39
N TRP A 676 -15.93 -20.04 28.70
CA TRP A 676 -17.36 -19.94 28.93
C TRP A 676 -18.17 -20.22 27.66
N LEU A 677 -17.90 -19.53 26.54
CA LEU A 677 -18.59 -19.73 25.26
C LEU A 677 -18.53 -21.18 24.74
N GLU A 678 -17.38 -21.83 24.90
CA GLU A 678 -17.14 -23.23 24.54
C GLU A 678 -17.90 -24.24 25.42
N THR A 679 -18.41 -23.82 26.59
CA THR A 679 -19.11 -24.69 27.55
C THR A 679 -20.60 -24.40 27.69
N MET A 680 -21.15 -23.39 27.01
CA MET A 680 -22.59 -23.12 26.97
C MET A 680 -23.36 -24.23 26.22
N GLU A 681 -24.38 -24.79 26.88
CA GLU A 681 -25.39 -25.64 26.25
C GLU A 681 -26.50 -24.79 25.61
N VAL A 682 -27.06 -25.27 24.49
CA VAL A 682 -27.88 -24.50 23.54
C VAL A 682 -29.18 -23.95 24.15
N ASP A 683 -29.75 -24.63 25.14
CA ASP A 683 -31.12 -24.40 25.61
C ASP A 683 -31.24 -23.63 26.95
N SER A 684 -30.18 -22.91 27.38
CA SER A 684 -30.17 -22.17 28.64
C SER A 684 -30.38 -20.65 28.48
N GLU A 685 -31.62 -20.24 28.16
CA GLU A 685 -32.08 -18.84 28.06
C GLU A 685 -31.85 -17.97 29.33
N THR A 686 -31.33 -18.55 30.41
CA THR A 686 -31.15 -17.93 31.74
C THR A 686 -29.70 -17.55 32.07
N SER A 687 -28.77 -17.54 31.09
CA SER A 687 -27.32 -17.36 31.35
C SER A 687 -26.64 -16.13 30.72
N LEU A 688 -27.39 -15.26 30.02
CA LEU A 688 -26.95 -13.90 29.65
C LEU A 688 -27.10 -13.00 30.89
N PRO A 689 -26.00 -12.62 31.59
CA PRO A 689 -25.08 -11.59 31.08
C PRO A 689 -23.63 -11.74 31.60
N PHE A 690 -23.00 -12.92 31.48
CA PHE A 690 -21.67 -13.15 32.08
C PHE A 690 -20.55 -12.21 31.58
N PRO A 691 -20.42 -11.89 30.28
CA PRO A 691 -19.36 -10.99 29.81
C PRO A 691 -19.55 -9.52 30.19
N ASP A 692 -20.81 -9.05 30.37
CA ASP A 692 -21.11 -7.64 30.63
C ASP A 692 -20.52 -7.12 31.94
N LYS A 693 -20.55 -7.96 32.98
CA LYS A 693 -19.98 -7.59 34.28
C LYS A 693 -18.46 -7.44 34.20
N ILE A 694 -17.79 -8.21 33.34
CA ILE A 694 -16.35 -8.06 33.06
C ILE A 694 -16.12 -6.76 32.28
N PHE A 695 -16.85 -6.52 31.18
CA PHE A 695 -16.65 -5.32 30.35
C PHE A 695 -17.04 -3.99 31.03
N SER A 696 -17.91 -4.02 32.04
CA SER A 696 -18.29 -2.85 32.84
C SER A 696 -17.29 -2.47 33.93
N GLN A 697 -16.40 -3.39 34.33
CA GLN A 697 -15.43 -3.18 35.41
C GLN A 697 -13.98 -3.06 34.91
N LEU A 698 -13.66 -3.63 33.74
CA LEU A 698 -12.39 -3.39 33.07
C LEU A 698 -12.31 -1.97 32.50
N ASP A 699 -11.09 -1.44 32.36
CA ASP A 699 -10.88 -0.22 31.60
C ASP A 699 -11.19 -0.42 30.10
N VAL A 700 -11.45 0.69 29.40
CA VAL A 700 -11.91 0.69 28.00
C VAL A 700 -10.92 0.02 27.03
N ASN A 701 -9.61 0.05 27.30
CA ASN A 701 -8.60 -0.57 26.45
C ASN A 701 -8.48 -2.08 26.73
N SER A 702 -8.52 -2.50 27.99
CA SER A 702 -8.52 -3.92 28.37
C SER A 702 -9.81 -4.63 27.92
N ALA A 703 -10.95 -3.95 27.98
CA ALA A 703 -12.21 -4.44 27.40
C ALA A 703 -12.10 -4.60 25.86
N ALA A 704 -11.46 -3.64 25.17
CA ALA A 704 -11.24 -3.73 23.72
C ALA A 704 -10.28 -4.86 23.34
N ASP A 705 -9.14 -4.98 24.01
CA ASP A 705 -8.16 -6.06 23.83
C ASP A 705 -8.80 -7.44 24.08
N CYS A 706 -9.61 -7.58 25.13
CA CYS A 706 -10.38 -8.79 25.40
C CYS A 706 -11.34 -9.15 24.26
N VAL A 707 -12.15 -8.19 23.78
CA VAL A 707 -13.12 -8.42 22.69
C VAL A 707 -12.41 -8.83 21.40
N ILE A 708 -11.28 -8.20 21.06
CA ILE A 708 -10.45 -8.53 19.91
C ILE A 708 -9.87 -9.95 20.04
N ARG A 709 -9.22 -10.27 21.18
CA ARG A 709 -8.61 -11.58 21.43
C ARG A 709 -9.61 -12.73 21.39
N VAL A 710 -10.80 -12.56 21.96
CA VAL A 710 -11.87 -13.58 21.90
C VAL A 710 -12.23 -13.86 20.44
N THR A 711 -12.48 -12.83 19.63
CA THR A 711 -12.80 -13.04 18.20
C THR A 711 -11.65 -13.65 17.41
N GLU A 712 -10.41 -13.18 17.59
CA GLU A 712 -9.24 -13.73 16.90
C GLU A 712 -9.01 -15.21 17.28
N SER A 713 -9.19 -15.57 18.55
CA SER A 713 -9.10 -16.95 19.03
C SER A 713 -10.22 -17.85 18.50
N LEU A 714 -11.48 -17.39 18.53
CA LEU A 714 -12.62 -18.12 17.98
C LEU A 714 -12.48 -18.34 16.46
N ALA A 715 -12.01 -17.32 15.72
CA ALA A 715 -11.73 -17.43 14.29
C ALA A 715 -10.56 -18.37 13.97
N SER A 716 -9.58 -18.49 14.87
CA SER A 716 -8.49 -19.48 14.78
C SER A 716 -8.89 -20.88 15.25
N SER A 717 -9.97 -21.02 16.02
CA SER A 717 -10.32 -22.30 16.65
C SER A 717 -10.61 -23.39 15.63
N SER A 718 -10.08 -24.58 15.91
CA SER A 718 -10.31 -25.83 15.19
C SER A 718 -11.04 -26.87 16.06
N ALA A 719 -11.75 -26.43 17.10
CA ALA A 719 -12.28 -27.33 18.12
C ALA A 719 -13.35 -28.31 17.57
N ASP A 720 -13.06 -29.61 17.65
CA ASP A 720 -13.89 -30.71 17.11
C ASP A 720 -15.34 -30.79 17.66
N ARG A 721 -15.70 -30.01 18.69
CA ARG A 721 -16.96 -30.15 19.44
C ARG A 721 -18.07 -29.19 19.03
N VAL A 722 -17.75 -27.98 18.60
CA VAL A 722 -18.73 -26.95 18.22
C VAL A 722 -18.21 -26.23 16.98
N PRO A 723 -18.98 -26.16 15.87
CA PRO A 723 -18.55 -25.44 14.67
C PRO A 723 -18.20 -23.97 14.96
N ARG A 724 -17.10 -23.48 14.38
CA ARG A 724 -16.62 -22.09 14.49
C ARG A 724 -17.74 -21.07 14.29
N TYR A 725 -18.52 -21.24 13.21
CA TYR A 725 -19.66 -20.40 12.88
C TYR A 725 -20.64 -20.24 14.07
N GLN A 726 -20.98 -21.33 14.77
CA GLN A 726 -21.90 -21.29 15.92
C GLN A 726 -21.30 -20.55 17.13
N LEU A 727 -20.00 -20.69 17.39
CA LEU A 727 -19.32 -19.94 18.45
C LEU A 727 -19.28 -18.43 18.13
N LEU A 728 -19.04 -18.08 16.86
CA LEU A 728 -19.07 -16.69 16.40
C LEU A 728 -20.48 -16.09 16.41
N GLU A 729 -21.53 -16.87 16.13
CA GLU A 729 -22.92 -16.40 16.31
C GLU A 729 -23.27 -16.17 17.78
N ARG A 730 -22.98 -17.13 18.68
CA ARG A 730 -23.15 -16.94 20.13
C ARG A 730 -22.42 -15.68 20.62
N TRP A 731 -21.20 -15.46 20.14
CA TRP A 731 -20.39 -14.31 20.48
C TRP A 731 -20.96 -12.99 19.94
N ARG A 732 -21.42 -12.98 18.67
CA ARG A 732 -22.15 -11.85 18.07
C ARG A 732 -23.37 -11.49 18.91
N ASP A 733 -24.13 -12.48 19.36
CA ASP A 733 -25.37 -12.27 20.08
C ASP A 733 -25.11 -11.80 21.53
N CYS A 734 -24.02 -12.26 22.17
CA CYS A 734 -23.53 -11.70 23.43
C CYS A 734 -23.15 -10.21 23.27
N LEU A 735 -22.29 -9.88 22.30
CA LEU A 735 -21.88 -8.50 22.00
C LEU A 735 -23.05 -7.58 21.60
N SER A 736 -24.13 -8.15 21.07
CA SER A 736 -25.30 -7.39 20.63
C SER A 736 -26.23 -6.98 21.77
N ASN A 737 -26.17 -7.64 22.92
CA ASN A 737 -26.98 -7.33 24.10
C ASN A 737 -26.24 -6.49 25.16
N ALA A 738 -24.94 -6.22 24.92
CA ALA A 738 -24.03 -5.69 25.91
C ALA A 738 -23.98 -4.15 25.94
N GLU A 739 -24.44 -3.53 27.03
CA GLU A 739 -24.66 -2.07 27.12
C GLU A 739 -23.38 -1.23 27.06
N VAL A 740 -22.27 -1.71 27.64
CA VAL A 740 -21.04 -0.92 27.82
C VAL A 740 -20.24 -0.76 26.53
N ILE A 741 -20.46 -1.62 25.52
CA ILE A 741 -19.54 -1.76 24.37
C ILE A 741 -19.48 -0.52 23.46
N SER A 742 -20.44 0.40 23.58
CA SER A 742 -20.40 1.71 22.90
C SER A 742 -19.20 2.60 23.30
N THR A 743 -18.61 2.39 24.49
CA THR A 743 -17.36 3.07 24.92
C THR A 743 -16.13 2.38 24.35
N VAL A 744 -16.12 1.05 24.35
CA VAL A 744 -15.06 0.17 23.82
C VAL A 744 -14.73 0.47 22.36
N ALA A 745 -15.73 0.83 21.55
CA ALA A 745 -15.56 1.28 20.17
C ALA A 745 -14.57 2.45 19.98
N LYS A 746 -14.31 3.27 21.02
CA LYS A 746 -13.42 4.44 20.96
C LYS A 746 -11.97 4.16 21.35
N SER A 747 -11.64 2.95 21.79
CA SER A 747 -10.28 2.57 22.16
C SER A 747 -9.30 2.71 20.99
N GLN A 748 -8.02 3.01 21.27
CA GLN A 748 -6.98 2.97 20.23
C GLN A 748 -6.50 1.54 19.93
N VAL A 749 -6.79 0.56 20.78
CA VAL A 749 -6.37 -0.85 20.63
C VAL A 749 -6.90 -1.50 19.35
N TRP A 750 -7.98 -0.98 18.76
CA TRP A 750 -8.46 -1.41 17.43
C TRP A 750 -7.39 -1.28 16.33
N PHE A 751 -6.38 -0.42 16.51
CA PHE A 751 -5.28 -0.21 15.58
C PHE A 751 -3.96 -0.89 16.00
N ASP A 752 -3.91 -1.52 17.18
CA ASP A 752 -2.75 -2.26 17.64
C ASP A 752 -2.68 -3.62 16.94
N PHE A 753 -1.91 -3.71 15.87
CA PHE A 753 -1.60 -4.98 15.21
C PHE A 753 -0.31 -5.52 15.80
N PRO A 754 -0.32 -6.68 16.49
CA PRO A 754 0.90 -7.27 17.01
C PRO A 754 1.81 -7.64 15.84
N LEU A 755 3.02 -7.05 15.81
CA LEU A 755 4.09 -7.49 14.93
C LEU A 755 4.32 -9.00 15.14
N PRO A 756 4.65 -9.77 14.09
CA PRO A 756 5.08 -11.17 14.23
C PRO A 756 6.45 -11.21 14.91
N CYS A 757 6.45 -11.03 16.23
CA CYS A 757 7.61 -11.13 17.10
C CYS A 757 8.06 -12.59 17.17
N VAL A 758 9.37 -12.78 17.24
CA VAL A 758 10.05 -14.08 17.38
C VAL A 758 9.36 -14.92 18.45
N GLN A 759 8.79 -16.07 18.05
CA GLN A 759 8.05 -16.95 18.95
C GLN A 759 8.97 -17.63 19.97
N THR A 760 9.19 -16.98 21.11
CA THR A 760 9.70 -17.62 22.32
C THR A 760 8.62 -18.54 22.90
N GLN A 761 8.63 -19.81 22.46
CA GLN A 761 8.13 -21.01 23.15
C GLN A 761 7.00 -20.83 24.20
N ILE A 762 5.83 -20.34 23.79
CA ILE A 762 4.58 -20.55 24.55
C ILE A 762 3.70 -21.53 23.76
N LYS A 763 3.46 -22.71 24.33
CA LYS A 763 2.94 -23.91 23.62
C LYS A 763 1.50 -23.83 23.09
N HIS A 764 0.79 -22.72 23.24
CA HIS A 764 -0.64 -22.62 22.93
C HIS A 764 -1.08 -21.33 22.21
N ALA A 765 -0.18 -20.54 21.63
CA ALA A 765 -0.57 -19.40 20.80
C ALA A 765 -1.15 -19.88 19.46
N PRO A 766 -2.42 -19.58 19.11
CA PRO A 766 -2.97 -19.93 17.81
C PRO A 766 -2.25 -19.17 16.69
N LEU A 767 -2.23 -19.79 15.50
CA LEU A 767 -1.59 -19.29 14.27
C LEU A 767 -1.88 -17.80 14.05
N SER A 768 -0.83 -16.98 13.93
CA SER A 768 -0.99 -15.54 13.73
C SER A 768 -1.66 -15.27 12.38
N HIS A 769 -2.93 -14.84 12.42
CA HIS A 769 -3.65 -14.34 11.25
C HIS A 769 -2.82 -13.27 10.53
N SER A 770 -2.91 -13.22 9.19
CA SER A 770 -2.37 -12.10 8.43
C SER A 770 -3.02 -10.79 8.90
N THR A 771 -2.30 -9.67 8.79
CA THR A 771 -2.83 -8.34 9.14
C THR A 771 -4.14 -8.04 8.41
N GLN A 772 -4.29 -8.52 7.17
CA GLN A 772 -5.54 -8.47 6.40
C GLN A 772 -6.70 -9.14 7.15
N ARG A 773 -6.53 -10.40 7.60
CA ARG A 773 -7.55 -11.15 8.35
C ARG A 773 -7.88 -10.50 9.70
N GLN A 774 -6.87 -10.02 10.43
CA GLN A 774 -7.08 -9.28 11.69
C GLN A 774 -7.94 -8.03 11.47
N ILE A 775 -7.72 -7.28 10.39
CA ILE A 775 -8.55 -6.11 10.05
C ILE A 775 -9.99 -6.53 9.72
N ILE A 776 -10.22 -7.61 8.97
CA ILE A 776 -11.59 -8.10 8.68
C ILE A 776 -12.31 -8.49 9.98
N LEU A 777 -11.65 -9.18 10.91
CA LEU A 777 -12.21 -9.56 12.21
C LEU A 777 -12.59 -8.33 13.06
N ARG A 778 -11.74 -7.30 13.07
CA ARG A 778 -12.01 -6.04 13.78
C ARG A 778 -13.13 -5.23 13.14
N LEU A 779 -13.24 -5.24 11.80
CA LEU A 779 -14.37 -4.65 11.07
C LEU A 779 -15.68 -5.40 11.36
N TRP A 780 -15.66 -6.73 11.42
CA TRP A 780 -16.80 -7.56 11.82
C TRP A 780 -17.28 -7.21 13.23
N LEU A 781 -16.35 -7.13 14.19
CA LEU A 781 -16.61 -6.71 15.57
C LEU A 781 -17.26 -5.33 15.66
N LEU A 782 -16.58 -4.29 15.13
CA LEU A 782 -17.09 -2.91 15.16
C LEU A 782 -18.44 -2.76 14.47
N ARG A 783 -18.73 -3.60 13.46
CA ARG A 783 -20.04 -3.64 12.80
C ARG A 783 -21.13 -4.27 13.67
N THR A 784 -20.84 -5.36 14.39
CA THR A 784 -21.75 -5.95 15.39
C THR A 784 -22.08 -4.93 16.48
N ILE A 785 -21.05 -4.29 17.04
CA ILE A 785 -21.16 -3.25 18.07
C ILE A 785 -21.96 -2.05 17.57
N GLY A 786 -21.74 -1.61 16.34
CA GLY A 786 -22.49 -0.50 15.76
C GLY A 786 -23.99 -0.79 15.61
N ARG A 787 -24.36 -2.06 15.36
CA ARG A 787 -25.76 -2.47 15.09
C ARG A 787 -26.62 -2.58 16.35
N SER A 788 -26.09 -3.10 17.46
CA SER A 788 -26.83 -3.17 18.73
C SER A 788 -27.28 -1.79 19.21
N THR A 789 -26.50 -0.76 18.90
CA THR A 789 -26.78 0.62 19.30
C THR A 789 -27.72 1.39 18.35
N GLY A 790 -28.29 0.73 17.33
CA GLY A 790 -29.38 1.27 16.51
C GLY A 790 -28.97 2.06 15.25
N PRO A 791 -29.89 2.81 14.63
CA PRO A 791 -29.68 3.50 13.35
C PRO A 791 -28.67 4.65 13.43
N MET A 792 -28.08 5.05 12.27
CA MET A 792 -26.94 5.98 12.16
C MET A 792 -27.14 7.41 12.71
N TYR A 793 -28.35 7.77 13.16
CA TYR A 793 -28.58 9.01 13.89
C TYR A 793 -28.23 8.89 15.39
N ASN A 794 -28.01 7.68 15.92
CA ASN A 794 -27.56 7.50 17.29
C ASN A 794 -26.06 7.79 17.45
N GLN A 795 -25.69 8.42 18.57
CA GLN A 795 -24.33 8.92 18.82
C GLN A 795 -23.30 7.78 19.00
N SER A 796 -23.77 6.63 19.49
CA SER A 796 -23.04 5.36 19.64
C SER A 796 -22.70 4.71 18.29
N ALA A 797 -23.64 4.67 17.34
CA ALA A 797 -23.39 4.18 15.99
C ALA A 797 -22.32 5.03 15.27
N ARG A 798 -22.25 6.33 15.56
CA ARG A 798 -21.18 7.21 15.07
C ARG A 798 -19.82 6.98 15.76
N ALA A 799 -19.77 6.34 16.92
CA ALA A 799 -18.51 6.06 17.60
C ALA A 799 -17.69 4.97 16.88
N THR A 800 -18.34 4.02 16.20
CA THR A 800 -17.67 2.97 15.40
C THR A 800 -17.26 3.46 14.00
N ASP A 801 -17.82 4.56 13.51
CA ASP A 801 -17.62 5.05 12.14
C ASP A 801 -16.16 5.42 11.83
N GLN A 802 -15.48 6.12 12.74
CA GLN A 802 -14.07 6.52 12.54
C GLN A 802 -13.12 5.32 12.61
N PRO A 803 -13.25 4.40 13.60
CA PRO A 803 -12.54 3.12 13.60
C PRO A 803 -12.74 2.30 12.32
N ILE A 804 -13.99 2.14 11.88
CA ILE A 804 -14.32 1.40 10.64
C ILE A 804 -13.65 2.06 9.42
N TYR A 805 -13.73 3.38 9.28
CA TYR A 805 -13.12 4.10 8.16
C TYR A 805 -11.58 3.94 8.15
N SER A 806 -10.95 4.09 9.32
CA SER A 806 -9.50 3.95 9.47
C SER A 806 -9.02 2.53 9.16
N LEU A 807 -9.75 1.50 9.62
CA LEU A 807 -9.47 0.10 9.30
C LEU A 807 -9.68 -0.22 7.81
N LEU A 808 -10.70 0.33 7.15
CA LEU A 808 -10.92 0.15 5.70
C LEU A 808 -9.82 0.81 4.84
N ASN A 809 -9.22 1.90 5.34
CA ASN A 809 -8.07 2.55 4.71
C ASN A 809 -6.78 1.77 4.96
N LEU A 810 -6.58 1.26 6.18
CA LEU A 810 -5.45 0.39 6.50
C LEU A 810 -5.50 -0.90 5.68
N TYR A 811 -6.67 -1.54 5.56
CA TYR A 811 -6.85 -2.73 4.71
C TYR A 811 -6.51 -2.45 3.25
N GLN A 812 -6.89 -1.28 2.72
CA GLN A 812 -6.48 -0.87 1.37
C GLN A 812 -4.97 -0.71 1.24
N THR A 813 -4.32 -0.13 2.25
CA THR A 813 -2.85 0.04 2.27
C THR A 813 -2.16 -1.33 2.24
N VAL A 814 -2.57 -2.25 3.12
CA VAL A 814 -2.02 -3.62 3.18
C VAL A 814 -2.31 -4.43 1.91
N ILE A 815 -3.42 -4.17 1.22
CA ILE A 815 -3.72 -4.80 -0.09
C ILE A 815 -2.85 -4.25 -1.22
N GLN A 816 -2.54 -2.95 -1.22
CA GLN A 816 -1.68 -2.33 -2.23
C GLN A 816 -0.28 -2.91 -2.19
N ASP A 817 0.25 -3.23 -1.00
CA ASP A 817 1.54 -3.92 -0.84
C ASP A 817 1.51 -5.37 -1.36
N THR A 818 0.36 -6.06 -1.34
CA THR A 818 0.22 -7.47 -1.79
C THR A 818 -0.29 -7.62 -3.23
N SER A 819 -0.30 -6.56 -4.05
CA SER A 819 -0.87 -6.54 -5.42
C SER A 819 -2.36 -6.93 -5.52
N GLY A 820 -3.08 -6.86 -4.39
CA GLY A 820 -4.46 -7.33 -4.29
C GLY A 820 -5.48 -6.32 -4.85
N THR A 821 -6.75 -6.73 -4.88
CA THR A 821 -7.88 -5.92 -5.34
C THR A 821 -8.97 -5.90 -4.27
N PHE A 822 -9.35 -4.68 -3.85
CA PHE A 822 -10.03 -4.45 -2.57
C PHE A 822 -11.28 -5.31 -2.34
N PHE A 823 -12.33 -5.20 -3.18
CA PHE A 823 -13.57 -5.96 -2.95
C PHE A 823 -13.44 -7.47 -3.19
N PRO A 824 -12.72 -7.95 -4.21
CA PRO A 824 -12.46 -9.38 -4.39
C PRO A 824 -11.72 -10.04 -3.22
N ASP A 825 -10.63 -9.44 -2.73
CA ASP A 825 -9.89 -9.99 -1.60
C ASP A 825 -10.70 -9.85 -0.30
N PHE A 826 -11.39 -8.73 -0.09
CA PHE A 826 -12.28 -8.56 1.07
C PHE A 826 -13.41 -9.60 1.10
N LEU A 827 -13.98 -9.96 -0.05
CA LEU A 827 -14.94 -11.06 -0.17
C LEU A 827 -14.28 -12.41 0.14
N ARG A 828 -13.09 -12.70 -0.41
CA ARG A 828 -12.35 -13.94 -0.14
C ARG A 828 -12.03 -14.08 1.34
N GLU A 829 -11.46 -13.06 1.99
CA GLU A 829 -11.10 -13.14 3.40
C GLU A 829 -12.34 -13.28 4.32
N ILE A 830 -13.50 -12.73 3.94
CA ILE A 830 -14.77 -13.00 4.66
C ILE A 830 -15.16 -14.47 4.55
N HIS A 831 -15.04 -15.08 3.37
CA HIS A 831 -15.35 -16.50 3.14
C HIS A 831 -14.34 -17.43 3.83
N ASP A 832 -13.04 -17.13 3.75
CA ASP A 832 -11.95 -17.88 4.40
C ASP A 832 -12.08 -17.92 5.93
N LEU A 833 -12.62 -16.85 6.52
CA LEU A 833 -12.83 -16.73 7.97
C LEU A 833 -14.16 -17.34 8.46
N ASP A 834 -15.06 -17.74 7.54
CA ASP A 834 -16.39 -18.30 7.84
C ASP A 834 -17.21 -17.43 8.81
N LEU A 835 -17.24 -16.12 8.54
CA LEU A 835 -17.86 -15.13 9.45
C LEU A 835 -19.39 -15.10 9.33
N PRO A 836 -20.13 -15.06 10.45
CA PRO A 836 -21.56 -14.81 10.43
C PRO A 836 -21.90 -13.50 9.73
N TYR A 837 -22.86 -13.55 8.81
CA TYR A 837 -23.25 -12.44 7.96
C TYR A 837 -23.53 -11.15 8.74
N ASN A 838 -22.85 -10.05 8.36
CA ASN A 838 -22.99 -8.76 9.05
C ASN A 838 -23.08 -7.54 8.09
N SER A 839 -23.32 -7.80 6.81
CA SER A 839 -23.34 -6.80 5.73
C SER A 839 -22.02 -6.02 5.63
N LEU A 840 -20.88 -6.71 5.78
CA LEU A 840 -19.55 -6.12 5.71
C LEU A 840 -19.20 -5.57 4.33
N LEU A 841 -19.59 -6.25 3.24
CA LEU A 841 -19.41 -5.73 1.89
C LEU A 841 -20.17 -4.42 1.70
N LEU A 842 -21.40 -4.36 2.21
CA LEU A 842 -22.24 -3.18 2.14
C LEU A 842 -21.72 -2.04 3.04
N LEU A 843 -21.13 -2.36 4.19
CA LEU A 843 -20.45 -1.39 5.06
C LEU A 843 -19.25 -0.77 4.35
N ALA A 844 -18.35 -1.60 3.80
CA ALA A 844 -17.17 -1.16 3.08
C ALA A 844 -17.55 -0.27 1.88
N LEU A 845 -18.57 -0.68 1.11
CA LEU A 845 -19.07 0.10 -0.02
C LEU A 845 -19.67 1.45 0.40
N ASN A 846 -20.52 1.49 1.44
CA ASN A 846 -21.12 2.74 1.93
C ASN A 846 -20.09 3.72 2.53
N LYS A 847 -18.98 3.23 3.08
CA LYS A 847 -17.92 4.08 3.65
C LYS A 847 -16.87 4.51 2.61
N LYS A 848 -16.78 3.84 1.46
CA LYS A 848 -15.92 4.25 0.34
C LYS A 848 -16.62 5.06 -0.76
N GLY A 849 -17.92 4.86 -0.98
CA GLY A 849 -18.68 5.51 -2.05
C GLY A 849 -19.64 6.60 -1.55
N LYS A 850 -19.74 7.73 -2.27
CA LYS A 850 -20.74 8.78 -2.05
C LYS A 850 -22.10 8.53 -2.76
N THR A 851 -22.27 7.39 -3.42
CA THR A 851 -23.38 7.12 -4.36
C THR A 851 -24.50 6.25 -3.78
N SER A 852 -25.75 6.56 -4.13
CA SER A 852 -26.93 5.75 -3.79
C SER A 852 -26.89 4.38 -4.48
N ILE A 853 -26.87 3.30 -3.69
CA ILE A 853 -26.82 1.90 -4.18
C ILE A 853 -28.23 1.41 -4.51
N THR A 854 -28.42 0.78 -5.67
CA THR A 854 -29.72 0.21 -6.05
C THR A 854 -30.15 -0.95 -5.14
N LYS A 855 -31.46 -1.18 -5.00
CA LYS A 855 -32.00 -2.33 -4.24
C LYS A 855 -31.48 -3.67 -4.79
N THR A 856 -31.30 -3.77 -6.11
CA THR A 856 -30.74 -4.96 -6.78
C THR A 856 -29.28 -5.19 -6.38
N THR A 857 -28.42 -4.18 -6.54
CA THR A 857 -27.00 -4.23 -6.14
C THR A 857 -26.84 -4.62 -4.68
N ARG A 858 -27.67 -4.07 -3.77
CA ARG A 858 -27.67 -4.46 -2.36
C ARG A 858 -27.93 -5.96 -2.20
N ARG A 859 -29.06 -6.46 -2.71
CA ARG A 859 -29.44 -7.88 -2.60
C ARG A 859 -28.36 -8.82 -3.18
N THR A 860 -27.70 -8.42 -4.26
CA THR A 860 -26.58 -9.18 -4.85
C THR A 860 -25.39 -9.26 -3.91
N LEU A 861 -24.98 -8.14 -3.29
CA LEU A 861 -23.87 -8.14 -2.32
C LEU A 861 -24.19 -8.99 -1.09
N GLU A 862 -25.45 -8.98 -0.63
CA GLU A 862 -25.91 -9.86 0.46
C GLU A 862 -25.85 -11.34 0.07
N GLN A 863 -26.20 -11.69 -1.16
CA GLN A 863 -26.09 -13.06 -1.68
C GLN A 863 -24.64 -13.52 -1.88
N LEU A 864 -23.73 -12.61 -2.27
CA LEU A 864 -22.29 -12.88 -2.35
C LEU A 864 -21.66 -13.06 -0.97
N GLU A 865 -21.95 -12.18 0.00
CA GLU A 865 -21.44 -12.30 1.37
C GLU A 865 -21.89 -13.61 2.04
N THR A 866 -23.12 -14.06 1.74
CA THR A 866 -23.68 -15.32 2.27
C THR A 866 -23.41 -16.55 1.41
N SER A 867 -22.55 -16.46 0.40
CA SER A 867 -22.19 -17.56 -0.53
C SER A 867 -23.38 -18.24 -1.22
N LYS A 868 -24.52 -17.54 -1.34
CA LYS A 868 -25.75 -17.99 -2.02
C LYS A 868 -25.75 -17.74 -3.53
N LEU A 869 -24.71 -17.05 -4.02
CA LEU A 869 -24.51 -16.71 -5.42
C LEU A 869 -23.00 -16.62 -5.65
N SER A 870 -22.50 -17.27 -6.70
CA SER A 870 -21.10 -17.16 -7.12
C SER A 870 -20.88 -15.98 -8.08
N LEU A 871 -19.64 -15.51 -8.20
CA LEU A 871 -19.28 -14.50 -9.20
C LEU A 871 -19.49 -15.02 -10.65
N ALA A 872 -19.38 -16.32 -10.90
CA ALA A 872 -19.67 -16.92 -12.21
C ALA A 872 -21.17 -16.80 -12.56
N GLU A 873 -22.07 -17.05 -11.61
CA GLU A 873 -23.52 -16.90 -11.80
C GLU A 873 -23.95 -15.43 -11.90
N VAL A 874 -23.22 -14.49 -11.30
CA VAL A 874 -23.45 -13.06 -11.53
C VAL A 874 -23.29 -12.70 -13.01
N TRP A 875 -22.23 -13.21 -13.66
CA TRP A 875 -21.88 -12.85 -15.03
C TRP A 875 -23.00 -13.18 -16.03
N THR A 876 -23.68 -14.32 -15.85
CA THR A 876 -24.75 -14.76 -16.77
C THR A 876 -25.94 -13.79 -16.75
N ASN A 877 -26.23 -13.15 -15.62
CA ASN A 877 -27.35 -12.20 -15.49
C ASN A 877 -26.93 -10.75 -15.84
N PRO A 878 -27.43 -10.16 -16.95
CA PRO A 878 -27.02 -8.81 -17.39
C PRO A 878 -27.31 -7.70 -16.37
N SER A 879 -28.42 -7.81 -15.64
CA SER A 879 -28.88 -6.78 -14.70
C SER A 879 -28.08 -6.77 -13.41
N ILE A 880 -27.64 -7.95 -12.96
CA ILE A 880 -26.83 -8.15 -11.76
C ILE A 880 -25.38 -7.80 -12.06
N TYR A 881 -24.82 -8.33 -13.16
CA TYR A 881 -23.45 -8.04 -13.59
C TYR A 881 -23.17 -6.53 -13.69
N LYS A 882 -24.00 -5.79 -14.43
CA LYS A 882 -23.84 -4.33 -14.57
C LYS A 882 -23.93 -3.59 -13.22
N GLY A 883 -24.65 -4.15 -12.24
CA GLY A 883 -24.80 -3.59 -10.91
C GLY A 883 -23.59 -3.76 -9.98
N ILE A 884 -22.65 -4.68 -10.28
CA ILE A 884 -21.44 -4.93 -9.47
C ILE A 884 -20.12 -5.02 -10.26
N GLN A 885 -20.14 -4.91 -11.60
CA GLN A 885 -18.96 -4.99 -12.46
C GLN A 885 -17.84 -4.04 -12.01
N THR A 886 -18.17 -2.82 -11.57
CA THR A 886 -17.20 -1.83 -11.11
C THR A 886 -16.51 -2.22 -9.79
N LEU A 887 -17.08 -3.14 -9.01
CA LEU A 887 -16.54 -3.58 -7.72
C LEU A 887 -15.61 -4.80 -7.87
N PHE A 888 -16.00 -5.74 -8.75
CA PHE A 888 -15.29 -7.01 -8.98
C PHE A 888 -14.61 -7.09 -10.35
N HIS A 889 -14.34 -5.92 -10.93
CA HIS A 889 -13.84 -5.73 -12.29
C HIS A 889 -12.65 -6.65 -12.62
N THR A 890 -11.63 -6.60 -11.76
CA THR A 890 -10.38 -7.36 -11.89
C THR A 890 -10.59 -8.87 -11.83
N THR A 891 -11.54 -9.36 -11.03
CA THR A 891 -11.88 -10.79 -10.97
C THR A 891 -12.56 -11.26 -12.24
N PHE A 892 -13.47 -10.45 -12.77
CA PHE A 892 -14.11 -10.75 -14.06
C PHE A 892 -13.07 -10.74 -15.19
N ASP A 893 -12.18 -9.75 -15.26
CA ASP A 893 -11.10 -9.69 -16.25
C ASP A 893 -10.16 -10.91 -16.16
N GLN A 894 -9.72 -11.28 -14.97
CA GLN A 894 -8.89 -12.48 -14.76
C GLN A 894 -9.61 -13.76 -15.19
N MET A 895 -10.93 -13.84 -14.97
CA MET A 895 -11.75 -14.97 -15.43
C MET A 895 -11.80 -15.01 -16.97
N PHE A 896 -11.97 -13.88 -17.65
CA PHE A 896 -12.00 -13.83 -19.12
C PHE A 896 -10.61 -14.08 -19.74
N GLN A 897 -9.54 -13.49 -19.19
CA GLN A 897 -8.17 -13.66 -19.67
C GLN A 897 -7.66 -15.11 -19.57
N ARG A 898 -8.19 -15.91 -18.65
CA ARG A 898 -7.83 -17.33 -18.51
C ARG A 898 -8.53 -18.24 -19.51
N MET A 899 -9.59 -17.76 -20.18
CA MET A 899 -10.41 -18.56 -21.09
C MET A 899 -9.87 -18.46 -22.52
N ASP A 900 -9.35 -19.58 -23.04
CA ASP A 900 -8.98 -19.70 -24.45
C ASP A 900 -10.22 -19.97 -25.32
N LEU A 901 -10.70 -18.90 -25.96
CA LEU A 901 -11.83 -18.96 -26.88
C LEU A 901 -11.50 -19.66 -28.21
N THR A 902 -10.21 -19.81 -28.55
CA THR A 902 -9.77 -20.48 -29.79
C THR A 902 -9.57 -21.98 -29.61
N SER A 903 -9.67 -22.52 -28.39
CA SER A 903 -9.55 -23.96 -28.15
C SER A 903 -10.71 -24.72 -28.82
N PRO A 904 -10.46 -25.87 -29.50
CA PRO A 904 -11.51 -26.59 -30.24
C PRO A 904 -12.73 -26.96 -29.41
N ALA A 905 -12.53 -27.30 -28.13
CA ALA A 905 -13.62 -27.63 -27.21
C ALA A 905 -14.51 -26.41 -26.88
N THR A 906 -13.90 -25.25 -26.61
CA THR A 906 -14.64 -24.00 -26.35
C THR A 906 -15.33 -23.48 -27.61
N VAL A 907 -14.71 -23.61 -28.78
CA VAL A 907 -15.33 -23.29 -30.08
C VAL A 907 -16.58 -24.15 -30.31
N GLU A 908 -16.50 -25.46 -30.09
CA GLU A 908 -17.66 -26.36 -30.24
C GLU A 908 -18.79 -26.03 -29.27
N GLU A 909 -18.49 -25.78 -27.99
CA GLU A 909 -19.47 -25.38 -26.98
C GLU A 909 -20.19 -24.07 -27.37
N ILE A 910 -19.42 -23.04 -27.76
CA ILE A 910 -19.94 -21.75 -28.24
C ILE A 910 -20.87 -21.94 -29.45
N LEU A 911 -20.47 -22.75 -30.44
CA LEU A 911 -21.26 -22.99 -31.64
C LEU A 911 -22.53 -23.78 -31.33
N ASN A 912 -22.50 -24.74 -30.40
CA ASN A 912 -23.67 -25.50 -29.99
C ASN A 912 -24.72 -24.61 -29.29
N VAL A 913 -24.29 -23.68 -28.42
CA VAL A 913 -25.18 -22.67 -27.84
C VAL A 913 -25.77 -21.75 -28.92
N VAL A 914 -24.98 -21.30 -29.89
CA VAL A 914 -25.47 -20.45 -30.99
C VAL A 914 -26.45 -21.18 -31.92
N ARG A 915 -26.22 -22.47 -32.17
CA ARG A 915 -27.13 -23.34 -32.95
C ARG A 915 -28.48 -23.55 -32.25
N SER A 916 -28.52 -23.56 -30.91
CA SER A 916 -29.78 -23.62 -30.15
C SER A 916 -30.71 -22.44 -30.43
N GLY A 917 -30.14 -21.28 -30.76
CA GLY A 917 -30.88 -20.07 -31.12
C GLY A 917 -31.61 -19.36 -29.98
N ASP A 918 -31.43 -19.77 -28.71
CA ASP A 918 -31.92 -18.98 -27.58
C ASP A 918 -31.11 -17.69 -27.44
N SER A 919 -31.74 -16.57 -27.78
CA SER A 919 -31.14 -15.24 -27.67
C SER A 919 -30.61 -14.92 -26.27
N ASN A 920 -31.17 -15.49 -25.19
CA ASN A 920 -30.70 -15.27 -23.83
C ASN A 920 -29.34 -15.94 -23.56
N ASN A 921 -29.03 -17.04 -24.25
CA ASN A 921 -27.76 -17.78 -24.12
C ASN A 921 -26.70 -17.26 -25.11
N ILE A 922 -27.11 -16.67 -26.23
CA ILE A 922 -26.20 -16.06 -27.22
C ILE A 922 -25.61 -14.72 -26.73
N TRP A 923 -26.38 -13.88 -26.03
CA TRP A 923 -25.88 -12.59 -25.54
C TRP A 923 -24.70 -12.69 -24.53
N PRO A 924 -24.66 -13.66 -23.59
CA PRO A 924 -23.47 -13.95 -22.79
C PRO A 924 -22.22 -14.27 -23.62
N ILE A 925 -22.34 -14.99 -24.73
CA ILE A 925 -21.22 -15.30 -25.63
C ILE A 925 -20.71 -14.03 -26.31
N LEU A 926 -21.58 -13.21 -26.89
CA LEU A 926 -21.17 -11.93 -27.49
C LEU A 926 -20.53 -10.99 -26.45
N ARG A 927 -21.00 -11.04 -25.19
CA ARG A 927 -20.39 -10.31 -24.08
C ARG A 927 -19.02 -10.88 -23.69
N LEU A 928 -18.84 -12.20 -23.73
CA LEU A 928 -17.57 -12.87 -23.47
C LEU A 928 -16.51 -12.47 -24.51
N LEU A 929 -16.85 -12.49 -25.81
CA LEU A 929 -16.00 -11.92 -26.87
C LEU A 929 -15.61 -10.47 -26.51
N ASN A 930 -16.60 -9.62 -26.21
CA ASN A 930 -16.38 -8.21 -25.90
C ASN A 930 -15.61 -7.94 -24.59
N ASN A 931 -15.34 -8.94 -23.74
CA ASN A 931 -14.52 -8.77 -22.52
C ASN A 931 -13.26 -9.65 -22.50
N ASN A 932 -13.06 -10.54 -23.47
CA ASN A 932 -11.81 -11.29 -23.62
C ASN A 932 -10.76 -10.45 -24.36
N THR A 933 -9.83 -9.86 -23.61
CA THR A 933 -8.74 -9.03 -24.17
C THR A 933 -7.76 -9.83 -25.04
N PRO A 934 -7.26 -11.03 -24.64
CA PRO A 934 -6.38 -11.84 -25.48
C PRO A 934 -6.94 -12.10 -26.88
N PHE A 935 -8.22 -12.48 -26.98
CA PHE A 935 -8.91 -12.75 -28.24
C PHE A 935 -9.00 -11.54 -29.17
N LYS A 936 -9.21 -10.33 -28.63
CA LYS A 936 -9.19 -9.08 -29.41
C LYS A 936 -7.79 -8.79 -29.97
N VAL A 937 -6.75 -9.01 -29.17
CA VAL A 937 -5.35 -8.85 -29.59
C VAL A 937 -4.99 -9.86 -30.67
N SER A 938 -5.49 -11.10 -30.58
CA SER A 938 -5.32 -12.12 -31.63
C SER A 938 -6.01 -11.72 -32.94
N LEU A 939 -7.25 -11.19 -32.90
CA LEU A 939 -7.92 -10.69 -34.10
C LEU A 939 -7.12 -9.58 -34.80
N HIS A 940 -6.57 -8.63 -34.04
CA HIS A 940 -5.73 -7.56 -34.61
C HIS A 940 -4.46 -8.10 -35.29
N LYS A 941 -3.86 -9.17 -34.74
CA LYS A 941 -2.65 -9.80 -35.30
C LYS A 941 -2.90 -10.64 -36.55
N ALA A 942 -4.16 -10.91 -36.92
CA ALA A 942 -4.50 -11.83 -38.00
C ALA A 942 -4.26 -11.29 -39.43
N TRP A 943 -3.79 -10.03 -39.57
CA TRP A 943 -3.41 -9.44 -40.86
C TRP A 943 -2.06 -9.90 -41.41
N GLN A 944 -1.23 -10.59 -40.63
CA GLN A 944 0.01 -11.15 -41.16
C GLN A 944 -0.30 -12.38 -42.02
N PRO A 945 0.02 -12.38 -43.33
CA PRO A 945 -0.18 -13.57 -44.15
C PRO A 945 0.79 -14.67 -43.71
N ILE A 946 0.30 -15.91 -43.61
CA ILE A 946 1.16 -17.08 -43.46
C ILE A 946 2.01 -17.19 -44.73
N PRO A 947 3.36 -17.22 -44.65
CA PRO A 947 4.21 -17.39 -45.82
C PRO A 947 3.86 -18.69 -46.56
N HIS A 948 3.84 -18.65 -47.90
CA HIS A 948 3.58 -19.85 -48.69
C HIS A 948 4.69 -20.90 -48.41
N PRO A 949 4.39 -22.20 -48.28
CA PRO A 949 5.42 -23.20 -47.94
C PRO A 949 6.56 -23.32 -48.97
N ASP A 950 6.35 -22.84 -50.20
CA ASP A 950 7.38 -22.76 -51.24
C ASP A 950 8.26 -21.49 -51.18
N ASP A 951 7.78 -20.43 -50.49
CA ASP A 951 8.57 -19.23 -50.26
C ASP A 951 9.66 -19.54 -49.22
N LYS A 952 10.90 -19.68 -49.68
CA LYS A 952 12.09 -19.97 -48.85
C LYS A 952 12.54 -18.79 -47.98
N VAL A 953 11.59 -18.12 -47.33
CA VAL A 953 11.83 -17.09 -46.33
C VAL A 953 12.20 -17.79 -45.02
N LEU A 954 13.49 -17.77 -44.69
CA LEU A 954 14.04 -18.31 -43.43
C LEU A 954 13.70 -17.47 -42.18
N VAL A 955 12.62 -16.68 -42.23
CA VAL A 955 11.96 -16.18 -41.03
C VAL A 955 11.16 -17.35 -40.45
N ARG A 956 11.79 -18.13 -39.58
CA ARG A 956 11.06 -19.07 -38.73
C ARG A 956 10.12 -18.28 -37.84
N TYR A 957 8.85 -18.20 -38.24
CA TYR A 957 7.77 -17.84 -37.34
C TYR A 957 7.77 -18.88 -36.23
N HIS A 958 8.41 -18.53 -35.11
CA HIS A 958 8.31 -19.27 -33.86
C HIS A 958 7.17 -18.62 -33.09
N PRO A 959 5.90 -19.06 -33.27
CA PRO A 959 4.86 -18.63 -32.36
C PRO A 959 5.30 -19.05 -30.96
N GLY A 960 5.18 -18.13 -30.01
CA GLY A 960 5.29 -18.48 -28.61
C GLY A 960 4.30 -19.59 -28.25
N PRO A 961 4.46 -20.26 -27.09
CA PRO A 961 3.49 -21.24 -26.64
C PRO A 961 2.07 -20.65 -26.68
N ARG A 962 1.23 -21.23 -27.54
CA ARG A 962 -0.15 -20.79 -27.76
C ARG A 962 -0.95 -21.14 -26.51
N ASP A 963 -1.25 -20.13 -25.70
CA ASP A 963 -2.00 -20.25 -24.45
C ASP A 963 -3.19 -19.27 -24.44
N SER A 964 -4.00 -19.27 -23.38
CA SER A 964 -5.15 -18.37 -23.25
C SER A 964 -4.81 -16.87 -23.25
N ARG A 965 -3.53 -16.51 -23.09
CA ARG A 965 -3.02 -15.12 -23.14
C ARG A 965 -2.51 -14.74 -24.53
N CYS A 966 -2.18 -15.71 -25.39
CA CYS A 966 -1.89 -15.52 -26.80
C CYS A 966 -2.61 -16.55 -27.71
N PRO A 967 -3.95 -16.44 -27.86
CA PRO A 967 -4.73 -17.28 -28.78
C PRO A 967 -4.25 -17.17 -30.23
N ASP A 968 -4.50 -18.19 -31.06
CA ASP A 968 -4.11 -18.17 -32.48
C ASP A 968 -4.89 -17.08 -33.25
N PRO A 969 -4.22 -16.11 -33.91
CA PRO A 969 -4.86 -15.07 -34.72
C PRO A 969 -5.84 -15.59 -35.78
N HIS A 970 -5.50 -16.67 -36.49
CA HIS A 970 -6.35 -17.21 -37.55
C HIS A 970 -7.55 -17.96 -36.96
N ALA A 971 -7.33 -18.78 -35.93
CA ALA A 971 -8.42 -19.46 -35.23
C ALA A 971 -9.41 -18.46 -34.57
N ALA A 972 -8.95 -17.27 -34.19
CA ALA A 972 -9.83 -16.20 -33.70
C ALA A 972 -10.73 -15.63 -34.80
N VAL A 973 -10.21 -15.46 -36.02
CA VAL A 973 -10.99 -15.07 -37.21
C VAL A 973 -11.96 -16.19 -37.60
N ASP A 974 -11.49 -17.43 -37.68
CA ASP A 974 -12.29 -18.61 -37.98
C ASP A 974 -13.49 -18.75 -37.03
N LEU A 975 -13.30 -18.55 -35.72
CA LEU A 975 -14.40 -18.55 -34.75
C LEU A 975 -15.45 -17.48 -35.10
N ILE A 976 -15.04 -16.26 -35.46
CA ILE A 976 -15.99 -15.20 -35.82
C ILE A 976 -16.72 -15.51 -37.13
N ASN A 977 -16.04 -16.09 -38.13
CA ASN A 977 -16.65 -16.54 -39.37
C ASN A 977 -17.66 -17.67 -39.12
N GLN A 978 -17.27 -18.71 -38.38
CA GLN A 978 -18.15 -19.82 -37.99
C GLN A 978 -19.36 -19.35 -37.16
N LEU A 979 -19.17 -18.36 -36.29
CA LEU A 979 -20.26 -17.69 -35.57
C LEU A 979 -21.20 -16.93 -36.52
N ALA A 980 -20.67 -16.15 -37.46
CA ALA A 980 -21.46 -15.39 -38.43
C ALA A 980 -22.29 -16.32 -39.33
N VAL A 981 -21.68 -17.36 -39.87
CA VAL A 981 -22.36 -18.41 -40.66
C VAL A 981 -23.45 -19.08 -39.81
N SER A 982 -23.13 -19.53 -38.60
CA SER A 982 -24.09 -20.20 -37.69
C SER A 982 -25.27 -19.30 -37.33
N LEU A 983 -25.04 -18.02 -37.02
CA LEU A 983 -26.08 -17.03 -36.74
C LEU A 983 -26.92 -16.70 -37.98
N SER A 984 -26.31 -16.64 -39.17
CA SER A 984 -27.04 -16.44 -40.43
C SER A 984 -27.97 -17.61 -40.71
N CYS A 985 -27.54 -18.85 -40.49
CA CYS A 985 -28.29 -20.07 -40.79
C CYS A 985 -29.24 -20.53 -39.67
N CYS A 986 -29.11 -19.98 -38.44
CA CYS A 986 -29.95 -20.37 -37.30
C CYS A 986 -31.45 -20.10 -37.55
N LYS A 987 -32.24 -21.17 -37.59
CA LYS A 987 -33.69 -21.15 -37.89
C LYS A 987 -34.55 -20.59 -36.74
N HIS A 988 -34.05 -20.61 -35.51
CA HIS A 988 -34.79 -20.20 -34.31
C HIS A 988 -34.72 -18.67 -34.04
N LEU A 989 -33.70 -17.99 -34.58
CA LEU A 989 -33.65 -16.53 -34.59
C LEU A 989 -34.55 -15.96 -35.69
N THR A 990 -35.19 -14.81 -35.49
CA THR A 990 -35.82 -14.06 -36.58
C THR A 990 -34.78 -13.45 -37.53
N PRO A 991 -35.11 -13.12 -38.80
CA PRO A 991 -34.17 -12.47 -39.72
C PRO A 991 -33.57 -11.18 -39.14
N SER A 992 -34.36 -10.41 -38.39
CA SER A 992 -33.91 -9.17 -37.76
C SER A 992 -32.94 -9.41 -36.59
N GLN A 993 -33.16 -10.44 -35.78
CA GLN A 993 -32.20 -10.81 -34.72
C GLN A 993 -30.91 -11.38 -35.32
N SER A 994 -31.02 -12.26 -36.31
CA SER A 994 -29.89 -12.85 -37.04
C SER A 994 -29.03 -11.74 -37.70
N PHE A 995 -29.65 -10.84 -38.47
CA PHE A 995 -28.94 -9.71 -39.08
C PHE A 995 -28.31 -8.78 -38.03
N HIS A 996 -29.00 -8.47 -36.93
CA HIS A 996 -28.44 -7.64 -35.87
C HIS A 996 -27.22 -8.27 -35.19
N MET A 997 -27.24 -9.59 -34.95
CA MET A 997 -26.10 -10.32 -34.36
C MET A 997 -24.92 -10.46 -35.32
N VAL A 998 -25.17 -10.76 -36.61
CA VAL A 998 -24.11 -10.81 -37.63
C VAL A 998 -23.53 -9.41 -37.89
N HIS A 999 -24.36 -8.37 -37.91
CA HIS A 999 -23.90 -6.97 -38.01
C HIS A 999 -23.11 -6.53 -36.77
N TRP A 1000 -23.47 -7.02 -35.58
CA TRP A 1000 -22.67 -6.82 -34.37
C TRP A 1000 -21.28 -7.47 -34.50
N LEU A 1001 -21.18 -8.69 -35.04
CA LEU A 1001 -19.90 -9.36 -35.31
C LEU A 1001 -19.08 -8.62 -36.38
N TYR A 1002 -19.71 -8.07 -37.42
CA TYR A 1002 -19.05 -7.22 -38.41
C TYR A 1002 -18.44 -5.98 -37.74
N GLY A 1003 -19.25 -5.29 -36.92
CA GLY A 1003 -18.80 -4.17 -36.10
C GLY A 1003 -17.78 -4.56 -35.03
N TYR A 1004 -17.68 -5.84 -34.67
CA TYR A 1004 -16.69 -6.36 -33.72
C TYR A 1004 -15.33 -6.61 -34.40
N LEU A 1005 -15.31 -7.29 -35.55
CA LEU A 1005 -14.10 -7.42 -36.40
C LEU A 1005 -13.55 -6.05 -36.77
N ARG A 1006 -14.40 -5.14 -37.25
CA ARG A 1006 -14.01 -3.77 -37.62
C ARG A 1006 -13.47 -2.97 -36.43
N ARG A 1007 -13.97 -3.18 -35.21
CA ARG A 1007 -13.49 -2.52 -33.97
C ARG A 1007 -12.14 -3.02 -33.50
N HIS A 1008 -11.89 -4.32 -33.64
CA HIS A 1008 -10.67 -4.96 -33.13
C HIS A 1008 -9.66 -5.27 -34.24
N GLY A 1009 -9.85 -4.66 -35.42
CA GLY A 1009 -8.93 -4.80 -36.54
C GLY A 1009 -8.75 -6.25 -36.99
N GLY A 1010 -9.80 -7.07 -37.03
CA GLY A 1010 -9.75 -8.38 -37.69
C GLY A 1010 -9.96 -8.25 -39.21
N PRO A 1011 -9.38 -9.13 -40.04
CA PRO A 1011 -9.77 -9.27 -41.44
C PRO A 1011 -11.26 -9.64 -41.56
N VAL A 1012 -11.86 -9.33 -42.72
CA VAL A 1012 -13.25 -9.65 -43.03
C VAL A 1012 -13.25 -10.49 -44.30
N ASP A 1013 -13.46 -11.80 -44.13
CA ASP A 1013 -13.39 -12.75 -45.23
C ASP A 1013 -14.68 -12.76 -46.07
N PRO A 1014 -14.64 -13.21 -47.34
CA PRO A 1014 -15.82 -13.38 -48.18
C PRO A 1014 -16.92 -14.21 -47.50
N GLU A 1015 -16.56 -15.26 -46.75
CA GLU A 1015 -17.51 -16.09 -45.97
C GLU A 1015 -18.34 -15.27 -44.99
N PHE A 1016 -17.72 -14.30 -44.31
CA PHE A 1016 -18.41 -13.40 -43.39
C PHE A 1016 -19.42 -12.51 -44.14
N VAL A 1017 -19.01 -11.98 -45.29
CA VAL A 1017 -19.81 -11.07 -46.12
C VAL A 1017 -21.03 -11.80 -46.70
N ARG A 1018 -20.85 -13.06 -47.11
CA ARG A 1018 -21.92 -13.99 -47.52
C ARG A 1018 -22.90 -14.25 -46.40
N ALA A 1019 -22.41 -14.56 -45.20
CA ALA A 1019 -23.27 -14.76 -44.02
C ALA A 1019 -24.10 -13.51 -43.70
N MET A 1020 -23.53 -12.31 -43.85
CA MET A 1020 -24.26 -11.04 -43.65
C MET A 1020 -25.30 -10.77 -44.75
N TYR A 1021 -25.00 -11.06 -46.02
CA TYR A 1021 -25.98 -10.97 -47.11
C TYR A 1021 -27.11 -12.00 -46.93
N HIS A 1022 -26.79 -13.23 -46.53
CA HIS A 1022 -27.77 -14.26 -46.21
C HIS A 1022 -28.70 -13.83 -45.06
N ALA A 1023 -28.15 -13.33 -43.95
CA ALA A 1023 -28.91 -12.85 -42.80
C ALA A 1023 -29.78 -11.61 -43.13
N GLY A 1024 -29.21 -10.62 -43.81
CA GLY A 1024 -29.84 -9.31 -44.04
C GLY A 1024 -30.70 -9.18 -45.30
N VAL A 1025 -30.55 -10.09 -46.28
CA VAL A 1025 -31.27 -10.04 -47.57
C VAL A 1025 -32.03 -11.33 -47.85
N VAL A 1026 -31.33 -12.47 -47.92
CA VAL A 1026 -31.95 -13.75 -48.33
C VAL A 1026 -33.04 -14.16 -47.35
N ARG A 1027 -32.74 -14.13 -46.04
CA ARG A 1027 -33.69 -14.47 -44.98
C ARG A 1027 -34.86 -13.50 -44.88
N TYR A 1028 -34.64 -12.21 -45.11
CA TYR A 1028 -35.73 -11.23 -45.16
C TYR A 1028 -36.68 -11.53 -46.33
N ARG A 1029 -36.15 -11.82 -47.53
CA ARG A 1029 -36.95 -12.22 -48.70
C ARG A 1029 -37.70 -13.53 -48.46
N ARG A 1030 -37.03 -14.55 -47.88
CA ARG A 1030 -37.63 -15.86 -47.58
C ARG A 1030 -38.79 -15.78 -46.59
N ASP A 1031 -38.67 -14.92 -45.58
CA ASP A 1031 -39.71 -14.69 -44.57
C ASP A 1031 -40.75 -13.62 -45.01
N GLY A 1032 -40.74 -13.20 -46.27
CA GLY A 1032 -41.68 -12.20 -46.82
C GLY A 1032 -41.56 -10.79 -46.24
N ARG A 1033 -40.44 -10.48 -45.56
CA ARG A 1033 -40.22 -9.20 -44.88
C ARG A 1033 -39.63 -8.15 -45.82
N ARG A 1034 -40.17 -6.93 -45.77
CA ARG A 1034 -39.63 -5.78 -46.50
C ARG A 1034 -38.26 -5.39 -45.94
N ILE A 1035 -37.25 -5.32 -46.81
CA ILE A 1035 -35.92 -4.78 -46.51
C ILE A 1035 -35.97 -3.26 -46.74
N SER A 1036 -35.33 -2.45 -45.88
CA SER A 1036 -35.21 -1.02 -46.16
C SER A 1036 -34.18 -0.77 -47.28
N PRO A 1037 -34.39 0.21 -48.17
CA PRO A 1037 -33.40 0.54 -49.21
C PRO A 1037 -32.00 0.77 -48.62
N THR A 1038 -31.93 1.52 -47.53
CA THR A 1038 -30.68 1.80 -46.79
C THR A 1038 -29.98 0.54 -46.27
N GLN A 1039 -30.71 -0.47 -45.77
CA GLN A 1039 -30.10 -1.73 -45.35
C GLN A 1039 -29.58 -2.52 -46.56
N TYR A 1040 -30.32 -2.53 -47.67
CA TYR A 1040 -29.94 -3.25 -48.88
C TYR A 1040 -28.69 -2.62 -49.55
N GLU A 1041 -28.69 -1.29 -49.71
CA GLU A 1041 -27.55 -0.51 -50.22
C GLU A 1041 -26.32 -0.66 -49.32
N TYR A 1042 -26.48 -0.60 -48.00
CA TYR A 1042 -25.39 -0.80 -47.05
C TYR A 1042 -24.76 -2.20 -47.15
N ILE A 1043 -25.58 -3.26 -47.27
CA ILE A 1043 -25.07 -4.62 -47.45
C ILE A 1043 -24.34 -4.75 -48.80
N LEU A 1044 -24.92 -4.26 -49.89
CA LEU A 1044 -24.28 -4.30 -51.22
C LEU A 1044 -22.97 -3.50 -51.27
N TRP A 1045 -22.89 -2.36 -50.57
CA TRP A 1045 -21.65 -1.61 -50.42
C TRP A 1045 -20.55 -2.43 -49.72
N ILE A 1046 -20.90 -3.23 -48.71
CA ILE A 1046 -19.95 -4.14 -48.06
C ILE A 1046 -19.56 -5.30 -49.00
N VAL A 1047 -20.51 -5.88 -49.74
CA VAL A 1047 -20.19 -6.90 -50.76
C VAL A 1047 -19.20 -6.35 -51.79
N GLY A 1048 -19.47 -5.18 -52.37
CA GLY A 1048 -18.59 -4.55 -53.35
C GLY A 1048 -17.21 -4.20 -52.81
N LYS A 1049 -17.10 -3.93 -51.50
CA LYS A 1049 -15.84 -3.60 -50.83
C LYS A 1049 -14.92 -4.81 -50.62
N PHE A 1050 -15.47 -6.00 -50.41
CA PHE A 1050 -14.70 -7.19 -50.02
C PHE A 1050 -14.73 -8.35 -51.03
N GLU A 1051 -15.77 -8.46 -51.86
CA GLU A 1051 -15.85 -9.41 -52.98
C GLU A 1051 -15.76 -8.75 -54.37
N GLY A 1052 -15.74 -7.41 -54.44
CA GLY A 1052 -15.56 -6.64 -55.66
C GLY A 1052 -16.86 -6.27 -56.39
N SER A 1053 -16.77 -5.35 -57.37
CA SER A 1053 -17.95 -4.80 -58.05
C SER A 1053 -18.70 -5.83 -58.90
N GLY A 1054 -18.00 -6.79 -59.52
CA GLY A 1054 -18.63 -7.84 -60.34
C GLY A 1054 -19.65 -8.68 -59.56
N VAL A 1055 -19.38 -9.01 -58.29
CA VAL A 1055 -20.33 -9.75 -57.44
C VAL A 1055 -21.56 -8.89 -57.11
N VAL A 1056 -21.40 -7.56 -56.97
CA VAL A 1056 -22.54 -6.64 -56.81
C VAL A 1056 -23.39 -6.58 -58.08
N GLU A 1057 -22.76 -6.56 -59.25
CA GLU A 1057 -23.46 -6.61 -60.54
C GLU A 1057 -24.27 -7.90 -60.70
N GLU A 1058 -23.72 -9.08 -60.37
CA GLU A 1058 -24.45 -10.35 -60.37
C GLU A 1058 -25.63 -10.38 -59.37
N LEU A 1059 -25.44 -9.87 -58.16
CA LEU A 1059 -26.49 -9.86 -57.13
C LEU A 1059 -27.62 -8.87 -57.43
N THR A 1060 -27.32 -7.77 -58.13
CA THR A 1060 -28.27 -6.73 -58.54
C THR A 1060 -28.88 -6.97 -59.93
N ALA A 1061 -28.29 -7.84 -60.76
CA ALA A 1061 -28.79 -8.16 -62.08
C ALA A 1061 -30.28 -8.59 -62.04
N PRO A 1062 -31.13 -8.04 -62.92
CA PRO A 1062 -32.50 -8.52 -63.07
C PRO A 1062 -32.44 -9.99 -63.46
N ALA A 1063 -33.33 -10.80 -62.88
CA ALA A 1063 -33.31 -12.25 -63.06
C ALA A 1063 -33.42 -12.60 -64.56
N GLN A 1064 -32.33 -13.09 -65.16
CA GLN A 1064 -32.35 -13.60 -66.52
C GLN A 1064 -33.20 -14.87 -66.54
N ILE A 1065 -34.18 -14.90 -67.43
CA ILE A 1065 -35.13 -16.01 -67.55
C ILE A 1065 -34.40 -17.17 -68.24
N GLY A 1066 -33.91 -18.14 -67.45
CA GLY A 1066 -33.40 -19.41 -67.99
C GLY A 1066 -32.32 -20.09 -67.15
N GLU A 1067 -31.49 -19.32 -66.45
CA GLU A 1067 -30.39 -19.89 -65.67
C GLU A 1067 -30.66 -19.82 -64.17
N SER A 1068 -30.46 -20.95 -63.49
CA SER A 1068 -30.35 -20.99 -62.04
C SER A 1068 -29.18 -20.09 -61.62
N ARG A 1069 -29.46 -19.06 -60.82
CA ARG A 1069 -28.40 -18.34 -60.09
C ARG A 1069 -27.49 -19.37 -59.41
N PRO A 1070 -26.15 -19.20 -59.41
CA PRO A 1070 -25.26 -20.15 -58.76
C PRO A 1070 -25.72 -20.42 -57.32
N ASP A 1071 -25.64 -21.68 -56.89
CA ASP A 1071 -26.15 -22.11 -55.57
C ASP A 1071 -25.29 -21.50 -54.44
N TRP A 1072 -25.68 -20.31 -53.99
CA TRP A 1072 -25.20 -19.67 -52.76
C TRP A 1072 -25.89 -20.31 -51.53
N GLN A 1073 -25.70 -21.61 -51.30
CA GLN A 1073 -26.17 -22.36 -50.12
C GLN A 1073 -25.09 -22.51 -49.05
#